data_AF-A0A940P401-F1
#
_entry.id   AF-A0A940P401-F1
#
_cell.length_a   1.000
_cell.length_b   1.000
_cell.length_c   1.000
_cell.angle_alpha   90.00
_cell.angle_beta   90.00
_cell.angle_gamma   90.00
#
_symmetry.space_group_name_H-M   'P 1'
#
loop_
_entity.id
_entity.type
_entity.pdbx_description
1 polymer ?
#
loop_
_entity_poly.entity_id
_entity_poly.type
_entity_poly.pdbx_seq_one_letter_code
_entity_poly.pdbx_strand_id
1 'polypeptide(L)'
;MFEHRPLTAPDGIFTPLSGRQPRCVYCCRITAFSPAAGAFIRKYYDAARRRGVILEGGIPNPDPGNISYYQEIMGAAFQMSKGFLNSSLAKWLPRMNNEQREAVASAMFSVLDGMQKQGKNENMLKNAYTKFMCWLYYKFERITAQLGDNEIPKILYEGNITNYELLMLDLLSQAGCDVVMLLYKGDADYQKLDPASKMSQNLSFPGSTPFPADYNLKAVRQAIQKEANRIRLYGMLPTVTCNVNSWTDEKPFDALRKPLTSRGSDQTHCCTCYFRMKGVEEKQTYPNELFRLYDDLKQAGRHILILENGIPVPNNVEIASVHRVNYNDVDQMLQVLVANIQFPASQEIQRMMVKAFLDLLFAEYDAGQTNLNQLGNTAVFLLCWIKRYQEQLFHAWKAPETAVVLLLGGCREEREALFIRFLTRLPVDIMILVPDLNKICCLKDPALREISFPDSLVQNTYPTDASQIVVGTTAYHAERELDTMLYDDDTGMYRNQQYGKADAVTLRTMYEEIALLWKEEARFRPNFGVNNQTVSIPVIFAKVSGVKDSDIPAYWNSIKELVTEDTFAVTKPPYRSNLIPSPLQNTVGEFFDKGRLNKQYIRCHPSYQYGFLREEMQDHILDKLQLLIDSKMICNLTGAEFLIASTILSLDIEMIRLIQRFDFTKVPPKFVYVNTGEAIITPQDAIIAAFLHLIGFDVLFLVPTGYQSVERYFKPGLLEEHQIGDYVYDLTAPDLKRLTDKAKKAKKGGTWTTIFRKRGK
;
A
#
# COMPACT_ATOMS: atom_id res chain seq x y z
N MET A 1 54.89 7.74 40.53
CA MET A 1 54.05 8.60 39.68
C MET A 1 54.04 8.00 38.29
N PHE A 2 52.88 7.90 37.66
CA PHE A 2 52.78 7.34 36.31
C PHE A 2 53.13 8.42 35.27
N GLU A 3 53.81 8.02 34.20
CA GLU A 3 54.10 8.92 33.07
C GLU A 3 52.86 9.08 32.19
N HIS A 4 52.56 10.32 31.82
CA HIS A 4 51.63 10.62 30.73
C HIS A 4 52.31 10.29 29.40
N ARG A 5 51.72 9.40 28.62
CA ARG A 5 52.20 9.09 27.27
C ARG A 5 51.12 9.37 26.23
N PRO A 6 51.51 9.80 25.02
CA PRO A 6 50.55 9.96 23.95
C PRO A 6 49.96 8.58 23.59
N LEU A 7 48.64 8.53 23.52
CA LEU A 7 47.88 7.41 23.00
C LEU A 7 48.00 7.40 21.47
N THR A 8 48.51 6.31 20.91
CA THR A 8 48.72 6.13 19.46
C THR A 8 47.47 5.63 18.75
N ALA A 9 46.69 4.78 19.40
CA ALA A 9 45.41 4.27 18.90
C ALA A 9 44.36 4.34 20.03
N PRO A 10 43.13 4.81 19.76
CA PRO A 10 42.11 4.99 20.80
C PRO A 10 41.87 3.74 21.65
N ASP A 11 41.85 2.55 21.04
CA ASP A 11 41.61 1.31 21.76
C ASP A 11 42.71 0.92 22.76
N GLY A 12 43.92 1.48 22.63
CA GLY A 12 45.04 1.22 23.55
C GLY A 12 44.75 1.66 24.99
N ILE A 13 43.81 2.58 25.21
CA ILE A 13 43.38 3.01 26.55
C ILE A 13 42.66 1.90 27.32
N PHE A 14 42.16 0.86 26.65
CA PHE A 14 41.50 -0.27 27.29
C PHE A 14 42.48 -1.39 27.68
N THR A 15 43.75 -1.29 27.28
CA THR A 15 44.80 -2.24 27.67
C THR A 15 45.07 -2.14 29.17
N PRO A 16 45.07 -3.26 29.92
CA PRO A 16 45.47 -3.31 31.33
C PRO A 16 46.90 -2.78 31.55
N LEU A 17 47.21 -2.32 32.76
CA LEU A 17 48.50 -1.71 33.09
C LEU A 17 49.69 -2.63 32.79
N SER A 18 49.56 -3.95 33.02
CA SER A 18 50.60 -4.95 32.73
C SER A 18 50.94 -5.06 31.25
N GLY A 19 49.98 -4.74 30.37
CA GLY A 19 50.14 -4.74 28.92
C GLY A 19 50.69 -3.43 28.35
N ARG A 20 50.89 -2.40 29.19
CA ARG A 20 51.46 -1.11 28.78
C ARG A 20 52.96 -1.13 29.05
N GLN A 21 53.76 -1.06 27.99
CA GLN A 21 55.22 -1.01 28.09
C GLN A 21 55.76 0.32 27.53
N PRO A 22 56.33 1.20 28.38
CA PRO A 22 56.39 1.11 29.84
C PRO A 22 55.03 1.43 30.50
N ARG A 23 54.92 1.15 31.81
CA ARG A 23 53.70 1.41 32.60
C ARG A 23 53.33 2.90 32.54
N CYS A 24 52.21 3.20 31.88
CA CYS A 24 51.75 4.56 31.66
C CYS A 24 50.24 4.70 31.81
N VAL A 25 49.80 5.94 31.97
CA VAL A 25 48.40 6.35 31.99
C VAL A 25 48.10 7.27 30.82
N TYR A 26 46.83 7.33 30.42
CA TYR A 26 46.39 8.19 29.33
C TYR A 26 45.41 9.25 29.84
N CYS A 27 45.77 10.52 29.61
CA CYS A 27 44.88 11.66 29.81
C CYS A 27 44.58 12.28 28.44
N CYS A 28 43.34 12.15 27.98
CA CYS A 28 42.91 12.57 26.66
C CYS A 28 41.74 13.55 26.74
N ARG A 29 41.58 14.36 25.69
CA ARG A 29 40.41 15.19 25.47
C ARG A 29 39.86 14.99 24.07
N ILE A 30 38.55 15.05 23.93
CA ILE A 30 37.83 14.95 22.66
C ILE A 30 37.09 16.28 22.46
N THR A 31 37.40 16.96 21.37
CA THR A 31 36.91 18.31 21.07
C THR A 31 35.94 18.34 19.89
N ALA A 32 35.79 17.21 19.19
CA ALA A 32 34.94 17.06 18.01
C ALA A 32 34.32 15.66 17.97
N PHE A 33 33.19 15.53 17.29
CA PHE A 33 32.38 14.32 17.18
C PHE A 33 32.47 13.68 15.79
N SER A 34 32.51 12.36 15.76
CA SER A 34 32.31 11.51 14.59
C SER A 34 31.65 10.20 15.07
N PRO A 35 31.09 9.36 14.18
CA PRO A 35 30.58 8.05 14.58
C PRO A 35 31.61 7.19 15.33
N ALA A 36 32.89 7.25 14.92
CA ALA A 36 33.99 6.57 15.61
C ALA A 36 34.25 7.15 17.02
N ALA A 37 34.21 8.48 17.16
CA ALA A 37 34.30 9.13 18.47
C ALA A 37 33.13 8.71 19.38
N GLY A 38 31.90 8.68 18.84
CA GLY A 38 30.72 8.23 19.58
C GLY A 38 30.83 6.79 20.08
N ALA A 39 31.32 5.87 19.24
CA ALA A 39 31.58 4.48 19.63
C ALA A 39 32.65 4.38 20.73
N PHE A 40 33.74 5.14 20.61
CA PHE A 40 34.77 5.20 21.64
C PHE A 40 34.23 5.74 22.97
N ILE A 41 33.51 6.87 22.95
CA ILE A 41 32.92 7.48 24.15
C ILE A 41 31.97 6.51 24.84
N ARG A 42 31.14 5.80 24.07
CA ARG A 42 30.23 4.78 24.59
C ARG A 42 30.98 3.64 25.30
N LYS A 43 32.02 3.09 24.65
CA LYS A 43 32.87 2.05 25.23
C LYS A 43 33.58 2.52 26.50
N TYR A 44 34.07 3.77 26.50
CA TYR A 44 34.72 4.38 27.66
C TYR A 44 33.73 4.66 28.79
N TYR A 45 32.51 5.10 28.47
CA TYR A 45 31.42 5.29 29.43
C TYR A 45 31.11 3.98 30.18
N ASP A 46 30.96 2.86 29.46
CA ASP A 46 30.70 1.56 30.10
C ASP A 46 31.85 1.11 31.00
N ALA A 47 33.10 1.34 30.59
CA ALA A 47 34.26 1.02 31.41
C ALA A 47 34.35 1.90 32.67
N ALA A 48 34.11 3.21 32.54
CA ALA A 48 34.07 4.15 33.67
C ALA A 48 32.89 3.86 34.61
N ARG A 49 31.73 3.44 34.09
CA ARG A 49 30.58 3.03 34.90
C ARG A 49 30.92 1.86 35.81
N ARG A 50 31.61 0.84 35.29
CA ARG A 50 31.98 -0.39 36.02
C ARG A 50 33.03 -0.14 37.10
N ARG A 51 34.16 0.50 36.74
CA ARG A 51 35.35 0.60 37.61
C ARG A 51 35.98 2.00 37.57
N GLY A 52 35.15 3.04 37.60
CA GLY A 52 35.62 4.41 37.39
C GLY A 52 34.67 5.49 37.95
N VAL A 53 34.78 6.70 37.42
CA VAL A 53 33.92 7.85 37.77
C VAL A 53 33.47 8.55 36.48
N ILE A 54 32.18 8.91 36.42
CA ILE A 54 31.61 9.72 35.35
C ILE A 54 31.16 11.04 35.96
N LEU A 55 31.60 12.15 35.38
CA LEU A 55 31.34 13.51 35.85
C LEU A 55 30.48 14.23 34.80
N GLU A 56 29.19 14.36 35.05
CA GLU A 56 28.23 15.09 34.22
C GLU A 56 28.15 16.55 34.73
N GLY A 57 28.63 17.53 33.95
CA GLY A 57 28.55 18.95 34.28
C GLY A 57 29.69 19.51 35.15
N GLY A 58 30.86 18.87 35.14
CA GLY A 58 32.04 19.27 35.91
C GLY A 58 32.09 18.73 37.34
N ILE A 59 33.00 19.28 38.15
CA ILE A 59 33.19 18.96 39.57
C ILE A 59 32.74 20.16 40.40
N PRO A 60 31.59 20.08 41.09
CA PRO A 60 31.11 21.19 41.91
C PRO A 60 32.11 21.51 43.02
N ASN A 61 32.22 22.80 43.36
CA ASN A 61 33.01 23.20 44.52
C ASN A 61 32.47 22.53 45.79
N PRO A 62 33.32 22.17 46.77
CA PRO A 62 32.86 21.71 48.06
C PRO A 62 31.98 22.78 48.72
N ASP A 63 30.75 22.41 49.09
CA ASP A 63 29.87 23.27 49.89
C ASP A 63 30.42 23.54 51.31
N PRO A 64 29.86 24.51 52.05
CA PRO A 64 30.31 24.82 53.40
C PRO A 64 30.25 23.63 54.38
N GLY A 65 29.32 22.71 54.21
CA GLY A 65 29.20 21.50 55.04
C GLY A 65 30.37 20.55 54.80
N ASN A 66 30.73 20.33 53.55
CA ASN A 66 31.89 19.50 53.17
C ASN A 66 33.18 20.04 53.79
N ILE A 67 33.36 21.37 53.75
CA ILE A 67 34.54 22.05 54.29
C ILE A 67 34.54 21.98 55.82
N SER A 68 33.40 22.20 56.46
CA SER A 68 33.28 22.11 57.93
C SER A 68 33.63 20.71 58.43
N TYR A 69 33.08 19.67 57.80
CA TYR A 69 33.36 18.28 58.17
C TYR A 69 34.84 17.91 57.95
N TYR A 70 35.42 18.36 56.83
CA TYR A 70 36.85 18.19 56.58
C TYR A 70 37.70 18.87 57.67
N GLN A 71 37.38 20.11 58.04
CA GLN A 71 38.12 20.86 59.06
C GLN A 71 37.96 20.27 60.46
N GLU A 72 36.79 19.73 60.80
CA GLU A 72 36.54 19.04 62.07
C GLU A 72 37.47 17.82 62.23
N ILE A 73 37.63 17.03 61.16
CA ILE A 73 38.44 15.80 61.21
C ILE A 73 39.93 16.10 61.02
N MET A 74 40.29 16.97 60.08
CA MET A 74 41.68 17.17 59.65
C MET A 74 42.35 18.37 60.32
N GLY A 75 41.57 19.31 60.88
CA GLY A 75 42.06 20.57 61.41
C GLY A 75 42.48 21.57 60.33
N ALA A 76 43.02 22.71 60.76
CA ALA A 76 43.43 23.80 59.87
C ALA A 76 44.91 23.72 59.42
N ALA A 77 45.64 22.68 59.81
CA ALA A 77 47.06 22.54 59.46
C ALA A 77 47.24 22.25 57.97
N PHE A 78 48.24 22.87 57.36
CA PHE A 78 48.71 22.56 56.01
C PHE A 78 50.22 22.71 55.99
N GLN A 79 50.92 21.76 55.37
CA GLN A 79 52.35 21.85 55.12
C GLN A 79 52.65 21.35 53.72
N MET A 80 53.51 22.09 53.02
CA MET A 80 53.99 21.73 51.69
C MET A 80 55.08 20.66 51.77
N SER A 81 54.74 19.46 52.26
CA SER A 81 55.66 18.33 52.38
C SER A 81 54.98 17.00 52.04
N LYS A 82 55.69 16.10 51.35
CA LYS A 82 55.15 14.78 51.00
C LYS A 82 54.73 13.97 52.23
N GLY A 83 55.48 14.08 53.33
CA GLY A 83 55.17 13.41 54.60
C GLY A 83 53.85 13.87 55.22
N PHE A 84 53.59 15.19 55.22
CA PHE A 84 52.31 15.75 55.67
C PHE A 84 51.14 15.28 54.80
N LEU A 85 51.28 15.36 53.47
CA LEU A 85 50.23 14.95 52.53
C LEU A 85 49.91 13.45 52.66
N ASN A 86 50.94 12.60 52.76
CA ASN A 86 50.77 11.16 52.94
C ASN A 86 50.06 10.85 54.28
N SER A 87 50.50 11.45 55.38
CA SER A 87 49.88 11.27 56.70
C SER A 87 48.42 11.75 56.73
N SER A 88 48.14 12.85 56.03
CA SER A 88 46.79 13.40 55.92
C SER A 88 45.88 12.50 55.10
N LEU A 89 46.36 11.96 53.97
CA LEU A 89 45.63 10.98 53.17
C LEU A 89 45.38 9.68 53.95
N ALA A 90 46.32 9.23 54.77
CA ALA A 90 46.16 8.05 55.63
C ALA A 90 44.98 8.21 56.60
N LYS A 91 44.84 9.40 57.19
CA LYS A 91 43.75 9.74 58.11
C LYS A 91 42.41 9.94 57.38
N TRP A 92 42.43 10.65 56.25
CA TRP A 92 41.23 11.07 55.53
C TRP A 92 40.63 9.99 54.63
N LEU A 93 41.48 9.17 54.01
CA LEU A 93 41.13 8.14 53.02
C LEU A 93 41.82 6.81 53.40
N PRO A 94 41.38 6.15 54.50
CA PRO A 94 42.10 5.01 55.08
C PRO A 94 42.11 3.75 54.20
N ARG A 95 41.27 3.70 53.15
CA ARG A 95 41.15 2.56 52.23
C ARG A 95 42.32 2.45 51.23
N MET A 96 43.14 3.49 51.07
CA MET A 96 44.33 3.43 50.21
C MET A 96 45.43 2.59 50.87
N ASN A 97 46.02 1.68 50.10
CA ASN A 97 47.28 1.03 50.49
C ASN A 97 48.46 2.02 50.47
N ASN A 98 49.63 1.61 50.97
CA ASN A 98 50.78 2.50 51.07
C ASN A 98 51.27 3.00 49.71
N GLU A 99 51.30 2.15 48.68
CA GLU A 99 51.76 2.51 47.32
C GLU A 99 50.81 3.54 46.67
N GLN A 100 49.50 3.30 46.76
CA GLN A 100 48.45 4.20 46.27
C GLN A 100 48.52 5.55 46.97
N ARG A 101 48.67 5.55 48.29
CA ARG A 101 48.76 6.76 49.10
C ARG A 101 50.01 7.56 48.77
N GLU A 102 51.15 6.89 48.57
CA GLU A 102 52.39 7.53 48.15
C GLU A 102 52.29 8.11 46.72
N ALA A 103 51.61 7.41 45.81
CA ALA A 103 51.35 7.89 44.46
C ALA A 103 50.47 9.15 44.47
N VAL A 104 49.36 9.15 45.23
CA VAL A 104 48.47 10.31 45.37
C VAL A 104 49.18 11.47 46.08
N ALA A 105 49.92 11.22 47.16
CA ALA A 105 50.68 12.26 47.87
C ALA A 105 51.73 12.89 46.97
N SER A 106 52.43 12.09 46.16
CA SER A 106 53.44 12.57 45.22
C SER A 106 52.83 13.37 44.07
N ALA A 107 51.70 12.91 43.51
CA ALA A 107 50.94 13.65 42.49
C ALA A 107 50.41 14.98 43.04
N MET A 108 49.83 14.97 44.23
CA MET A 108 49.33 16.17 44.89
C MET A 108 50.45 17.18 45.19
N PHE A 109 51.60 16.70 45.68
CA PHE A 109 52.78 17.54 45.90
C PHE A 109 53.25 18.19 44.59
N SER A 110 53.34 17.41 43.50
CA SER A 110 53.75 17.89 42.17
C SER A 110 52.84 19.01 41.67
N VAL A 111 51.52 18.83 41.78
CA VAL A 111 50.53 19.83 41.37
C VAL A 111 50.64 21.10 42.22
N LEU A 112 50.72 20.98 43.54
CA LEU A 112 50.86 22.14 44.44
C LEU A 112 52.20 22.88 44.24
N ASP A 113 53.29 22.15 43.96
CA ASP A 113 54.62 22.72 43.69
C ASP A 113 54.62 23.46 42.36
N GLY A 114 53.94 22.93 41.35
CA GLY A 114 53.66 23.62 40.10
C GLY A 114 52.90 24.94 40.33
N MET A 115 51.87 24.94 41.17
CA MET A 115 51.16 26.17 41.54
C MET A 115 52.08 27.17 42.25
N GLN A 116 52.93 26.71 43.16
CA GLN A 116 53.89 27.56 43.87
C GLN A 116 54.89 28.21 42.90
N LYS A 117 55.42 27.44 41.95
CA LYS A 117 56.32 27.92 40.88
C LYS A 117 55.67 28.92 39.94
N GLN A 118 54.34 28.86 39.79
CA GLN A 118 53.55 29.86 39.07
C GLN A 118 53.22 31.11 39.91
N GLY A 119 53.82 31.26 41.10
CA GLY A 119 53.69 32.43 41.96
C GLY A 119 52.46 32.43 42.87
N LYS A 120 51.79 31.28 43.09
CA LYS A 120 50.68 31.19 44.06
C LYS A 120 51.21 31.18 45.49
N ASN A 121 50.53 31.93 46.38
CA ASN A 121 50.91 32.01 47.80
C ASN A 121 50.38 30.81 48.62
N GLU A 122 50.87 30.68 49.86
CA GLU A 122 50.55 29.55 50.75
C GLU A 122 49.04 29.40 51.03
N ASN A 123 48.30 30.50 51.17
CA ASN A 123 46.85 30.47 51.35
C ASN A 123 46.13 29.87 50.15
N MET A 124 46.56 30.20 48.93
CA MET A 124 46.01 29.61 47.70
C MET A 124 46.34 28.11 47.60
N LEU A 125 47.55 27.70 47.99
CA LEU A 125 47.93 26.27 48.05
C LEU A 125 47.09 25.51 49.08
N LYS A 126 46.88 26.08 50.27
CA LYS A 126 46.02 25.50 51.32
C LYS A 126 44.57 25.36 50.86
N ASN A 127 44.04 26.34 50.15
CA ASN A 127 42.69 26.29 49.58
C ASN A 127 42.59 25.21 48.50
N ALA A 128 43.59 25.10 47.61
CA ALA A 128 43.66 24.04 46.60
C ALA A 128 43.74 22.65 47.24
N TYR A 129 44.60 22.49 48.25
CA TYR A 129 44.73 21.26 49.03
C TYR A 129 43.40 20.85 49.67
N THR A 130 42.75 21.77 50.38
CA THR A 130 41.44 21.51 51.01
C THR A 130 40.41 21.07 49.98
N LYS A 131 40.40 21.73 48.81
CA LYS A 131 39.52 21.40 47.69
C LYS A 131 39.79 20.01 47.13
N PHE A 132 41.05 19.66 46.89
CA PHE A 132 41.45 18.34 46.40
C PHE A 132 41.11 17.23 47.40
N MET A 133 41.36 17.45 48.70
CA MET A 133 41.00 16.49 49.75
C MET A 133 39.49 16.26 49.82
N CYS A 134 38.69 17.32 49.72
CA CYS A 134 37.24 17.21 49.64
C CYS A 134 36.80 16.45 48.39
N TRP A 135 37.34 16.76 47.22
CA TRP A 135 37.00 16.06 45.99
C TRP A 135 37.40 14.58 46.01
N LEU A 136 38.58 14.25 46.52
CA LEU A 136 39.01 12.86 46.69
C LEU A 136 38.01 12.06 47.53
N TYR A 137 37.46 12.65 48.58
CA TYR A 137 36.49 11.98 49.46
C TYR A 137 35.07 11.96 48.89
N TYR A 138 34.53 13.09 48.46
CA TYR A 138 33.13 13.19 48.05
C TYR A 138 32.86 12.77 46.60
N LYS A 139 33.88 12.73 45.73
CA LYS A 139 33.71 12.43 44.30
C LYS A 139 34.52 11.23 43.82
N PHE A 140 35.69 10.98 44.39
CA PHE A 140 36.61 9.95 43.87
C PHE A 140 36.90 8.80 44.84
N GLU A 141 36.29 8.77 46.03
CA GLU A 141 36.61 7.77 47.06
C GLU A 141 36.50 6.34 46.52
N ARG A 142 35.47 6.06 45.71
CA ARG A 142 35.26 4.75 45.06
C ARG A 142 36.39 4.25 44.18
N ILE A 143 37.28 5.12 43.67
CA ILE A 143 38.43 4.74 42.85
C ILE A 143 39.77 4.84 43.58
N THR A 144 39.82 5.49 44.75
CA THR A 144 41.08 5.74 45.47
C THR A 144 41.85 4.48 45.85
N ALA A 145 41.14 3.41 46.20
CA ALA A 145 41.71 2.10 46.54
C ALA A 145 42.06 1.24 45.29
N GLN A 146 41.91 1.78 44.08
CA GLN A 146 42.13 1.09 42.81
C GLN A 146 43.18 1.80 41.94
N LEU A 147 43.75 2.91 42.41
CA LEU A 147 44.71 3.71 41.67
C LEU A 147 45.98 2.89 41.39
N GLY A 148 46.41 2.84 40.14
CA GLY A 148 47.61 2.08 39.75
C GLY A 148 47.44 0.55 39.75
N ASP A 149 46.22 0.04 39.91
CA ASP A 149 45.91 -1.39 39.73
C ASP A 149 46.11 -1.84 38.26
N ASN A 150 46.17 -3.16 38.05
CA ASN A 150 46.26 -3.71 36.70
C ASN A 150 45.05 -3.33 35.82
N GLU A 151 43.86 -3.32 36.40
CA GLU A 151 42.67 -2.74 35.78
C GLU A 151 42.54 -1.27 36.18
N ILE A 152 42.99 -0.41 35.29
CA ILE A 152 43.12 1.04 35.54
C ILE A 152 41.74 1.69 35.65
N PRO A 153 41.46 2.43 36.73
CA PRO A 153 40.23 3.19 36.87
C PRO A 153 40.10 4.28 35.80
N LYS A 154 38.88 4.48 35.31
CA LYS A 154 38.59 5.40 34.20
C LYS A 154 37.74 6.58 34.64
N ILE A 155 38.16 7.80 34.30
CA ILE A 155 37.42 9.02 34.60
C ILE A 155 36.92 9.62 33.29
N LEU A 156 35.60 9.69 33.14
CA LEU A 156 34.96 10.37 32.02
C LEU A 156 34.41 11.71 32.50
N TYR A 157 34.98 12.80 32.00
CA TYR A 157 34.60 14.16 32.36
C TYR A 157 33.80 14.82 31.24
N GLU A 158 32.64 15.38 31.57
CA GLU A 158 31.83 16.24 30.72
C GLU A 158 31.64 17.59 31.40
N GLY A 159 32.09 18.67 30.77
CA GLY A 159 31.93 20.02 31.32
C GLY A 159 32.84 21.07 30.69
N ASN A 160 32.66 22.33 31.10
CA ASN A 160 33.60 23.39 30.79
C ASN A 160 34.72 23.36 31.83
N ILE A 161 35.86 22.80 31.46
CA ILE A 161 36.97 22.57 32.38
C ILE A 161 37.52 23.88 32.96
N THR A 162 37.59 23.96 34.29
CA THR A 162 38.22 25.05 35.03
C THR A 162 39.63 24.67 35.48
N ASN A 163 40.45 25.66 35.85
CA ASN A 163 41.84 25.43 36.27
C ASN A 163 41.97 24.39 37.40
N TYR A 164 41.15 24.49 38.46
CA TYR A 164 41.24 23.54 39.58
C TYR A 164 40.77 22.14 39.20
N GLU A 165 39.76 22.02 38.35
CA GLU A 165 39.31 20.70 37.86
C GLU A 165 40.39 20.03 37.01
N LEU A 166 41.05 20.79 36.12
CA LEU A 166 42.14 20.28 35.30
C LEU A 166 43.30 19.78 36.17
N LEU A 167 43.69 20.56 37.20
CA LEU A 167 44.72 20.15 38.16
C LEU A 167 44.32 18.89 38.94
N MET A 168 43.04 18.74 39.29
CA MET A 168 42.54 17.54 39.98
C MET A 168 42.56 16.30 39.07
N LEU A 169 42.14 16.44 37.81
CA LEU A 169 42.17 15.34 36.84
C LEU A 169 43.59 14.91 36.51
N ASP A 170 44.51 15.86 36.37
CA ASP A 170 45.95 15.60 36.18
C ASP A 170 46.57 14.90 37.40
N LEU A 171 46.24 15.33 38.63
CA LEU A 171 46.63 14.66 39.87
C LEU A 171 46.18 13.19 39.86
N LEU A 172 44.91 12.93 39.55
CA LEU A 172 44.36 11.57 39.52
C LEU A 172 44.97 10.71 38.42
N SER A 173 45.22 11.31 37.24
CA SER A 173 45.92 10.64 36.15
C SER A 173 47.33 10.20 36.60
N GLN A 174 48.13 11.13 37.11
CA GLN A 174 49.48 10.86 37.65
C GLN A 174 49.50 9.85 38.80
N ALA A 175 48.41 9.75 39.56
CA ALA A 175 48.23 8.78 40.63
C ALA A 175 47.85 7.37 40.13
N GLY A 176 47.40 7.20 38.89
CA GLY A 176 47.16 5.89 38.27
C GLY A 176 45.77 5.69 37.65
N CYS A 177 45.15 6.74 37.10
CA CYS A 177 43.89 6.67 36.35
C CYS A 177 44.09 6.98 34.87
N ASP A 178 43.21 6.46 34.02
CA ASP A 178 42.98 7.05 32.70
C ASP A 178 41.89 8.12 32.80
N VAL A 179 42.03 9.20 32.04
CA VAL A 179 41.07 10.31 32.00
C VAL A 179 40.70 10.62 30.55
N VAL A 180 39.40 10.76 30.27
CA VAL A 180 38.89 11.30 29.01
C VAL A 180 37.97 12.48 29.30
N MET A 181 38.29 13.63 28.72
CA MET A 181 37.50 14.86 28.81
C MET A 181 36.71 15.11 27.52
N LEU A 182 35.42 15.38 27.64
CA LEU A 182 34.56 15.80 26.55
C LEU A 182 34.40 17.33 26.59
N LEU A 183 34.99 18.00 25.61
CA LEU A 183 35.02 19.46 25.51
C LEU A 183 34.14 19.90 24.34
N TYR A 184 32.83 20.01 24.57
CA TYR A 184 31.85 20.27 23.50
C TYR A 184 32.03 21.62 22.79
N LYS A 185 32.63 22.63 23.45
CA LYS A 185 32.91 23.95 22.89
C LYS A 185 34.24 24.03 22.11
N GLY A 186 34.92 22.90 21.90
CA GLY A 186 36.22 22.83 21.26
C GLY A 186 37.40 23.04 22.21
N ASP A 187 38.60 23.20 21.64
CA ASP A 187 39.86 23.15 22.40
C ASP A 187 40.32 24.49 23.01
N ALA A 188 39.70 25.61 22.60
CA ALA A 188 40.23 26.94 22.87
C ALA A 188 40.30 27.28 24.37
N ASP A 189 39.28 26.92 25.15
CA ASP A 189 39.27 27.19 26.60
C ASP A 189 40.26 26.30 27.36
N TYR A 190 40.47 25.06 26.90
CA TYR A 190 41.50 24.17 27.46
C TYR A 190 42.90 24.73 27.20
N GLN A 191 43.18 25.21 25.98
CA GLN A 191 44.50 25.74 25.61
C GLN A 191 44.88 27.00 26.41
N LYS A 192 43.93 27.75 26.98
CA LYS A 192 44.22 28.86 27.90
C LYS A 192 44.79 28.35 29.24
N LEU A 193 44.40 27.16 29.68
CA LEU A 193 44.83 26.55 30.94
C LEU A 193 46.13 25.77 30.78
N ASP A 194 46.30 25.06 29.65
CA ASP A 194 47.50 24.27 29.34
C ASP A 194 47.95 24.52 27.88
N PRO A 195 48.62 25.67 27.60
CA PRO A 195 48.99 26.06 26.24
C PRO A 195 49.90 25.07 25.53
N ALA A 196 50.71 24.33 26.31
CA ALA A 196 51.63 23.33 25.78
C ALA A 196 51.02 21.91 25.69
N SER A 197 49.74 21.74 26.07
CA SER A 197 49.05 20.44 26.12
C SER A 197 49.85 19.36 26.87
N LYS A 198 50.48 19.72 27.98
CA LYS A 198 51.29 18.80 28.80
C LYS A 198 50.43 17.85 29.64
N MET A 199 49.24 18.30 30.05
CA MET A 199 48.37 17.59 30.98
C MET A 199 47.41 16.62 30.28
N SER A 200 47.14 16.82 28.99
CA SER A 200 46.35 15.89 28.17
C SER A 200 46.67 15.98 26.68
N GLN A 201 46.32 14.92 25.95
CA GLN A 201 46.40 14.86 24.49
C GLN A 201 45.02 15.07 23.85
N ASN A 202 44.94 15.87 22.78
CA ASN A 202 43.73 15.94 21.95
C ASN A 202 43.60 14.69 21.07
N LEU A 203 42.51 13.95 21.23
CA LEU A 203 42.22 12.70 20.53
C LEU A 203 41.27 12.99 19.36
N SER A 204 41.84 13.10 18.16
CA SER A 204 41.11 13.41 16.93
C SER A 204 40.69 12.13 16.19
N PHE A 205 39.47 12.15 15.63
CA PHE A 205 38.96 11.07 14.77
C PHE A 205 38.77 11.57 13.33
N PRO A 206 38.98 10.72 12.31
CA PRO A 206 38.73 11.10 10.91
C PRO A 206 37.28 11.57 10.69
N GLY A 207 37.09 12.62 9.91
CA GLY A 207 35.75 13.14 9.57
C GLY A 207 35.00 13.78 10.74
N SER A 208 35.71 14.24 11.78
CA SER A 208 35.05 14.86 12.94
C SER A 208 34.50 16.25 12.65
N THR A 209 33.32 16.53 13.19
CA THR A 209 32.62 17.82 13.18
C THR A 209 32.43 18.31 14.62
N PRO A 210 32.00 19.56 14.87
CA PRO A 210 31.61 19.97 16.22
C PRO A 210 30.55 19.03 16.81
N PHE A 211 30.55 18.86 18.14
CA PHE A 211 29.54 18.04 18.81
C PHE A 211 28.11 18.50 18.46
N PRO A 212 27.17 17.58 18.21
CA PRO A 212 25.76 17.92 18.06
C PRO A 212 25.23 18.66 19.30
N ALA A 213 24.32 19.62 19.11
CA ALA A 213 23.84 20.49 20.18
C ALA A 213 23.11 19.72 21.31
N ASP A 214 22.53 18.57 20.97
CA ASP A 214 21.80 17.67 21.85
C ASP A 214 22.68 16.54 22.45
N TYR A 215 23.95 16.45 22.05
CA TYR A 215 24.85 15.42 22.56
C TYR A 215 25.26 15.69 24.01
N ASN A 216 25.05 14.70 24.88
CA ASN A 216 25.50 14.73 26.27
C ASN A 216 25.58 13.30 26.85
N LEU A 217 26.29 13.13 27.97
CA LEU A 217 26.44 11.80 28.58
C LEU A 217 25.13 11.23 29.12
N LYS A 218 24.16 12.08 29.48
CA LYS A 218 22.81 11.64 29.87
C LYS A 218 22.09 10.98 28.69
N ALA A 219 22.22 11.51 27.48
CA ALA A 219 21.70 10.92 26.25
C ALA A 219 22.41 9.60 25.92
N VAL A 220 23.74 9.54 26.08
CA VAL A 220 24.52 8.29 25.93
C VAL A 220 24.03 7.21 26.90
N ARG A 221 23.81 7.56 28.18
CA ARG A 221 23.25 6.65 29.20
C ARG A 221 21.87 6.14 28.79
N GLN A 222 20.98 7.05 28.35
CA GLN A 222 19.63 6.69 27.91
C GLN A 222 19.67 5.77 26.70
N ALA A 223 20.56 6.01 25.72
CA ALA A 223 20.74 5.14 24.56
C ALA A 223 21.23 3.74 24.96
N ILE A 224 22.22 3.64 25.86
CA ILE A 224 22.69 2.35 26.40
C ILE A 224 21.56 1.60 27.10
N GLN A 225 20.77 2.30 27.94
CA GLN A 225 19.66 1.67 28.65
C GLN A 225 18.55 1.23 27.69
N LYS A 226 18.20 2.04 26.69
CA LYS A 226 17.23 1.71 25.65
C LYS A 226 17.68 0.46 24.89
N GLU A 227 18.94 0.39 24.48
CA GLU A 227 19.49 -0.79 23.79
C GLU A 227 19.50 -2.03 24.68
N ALA A 228 19.89 -1.90 25.95
CA ALA A 228 19.83 -3.02 26.90
C ALA A 228 18.39 -3.52 27.12
N ASN A 229 17.41 -2.62 27.20
CA ASN A 229 15.99 -2.97 27.28
C ASN A 229 15.53 -3.70 26.02
N ARG A 230 15.89 -3.20 24.82
CA ARG A 230 15.60 -3.88 23.55
C ARG A 230 16.20 -5.27 23.49
N ILE A 231 17.47 -5.42 23.87
CA ILE A 231 18.16 -6.71 23.91
C ILE A 231 17.40 -7.71 24.79
N ARG A 232 16.93 -7.25 25.95
CA ARG A 232 16.14 -8.07 26.88
C ARG A 232 14.81 -8.54 26.27
N LEU A 233 14.17 -7.73 25.43
CA LEU A 233 12.89 -8.07 24.79
C LEU A 233 13.03 -9.21 23.76
N TYR A 234 14.18 -9.35 23.11
CA TYR A 234 14.40 -10.47 22.19
C TYR A 234 14.47 -11.83 22.90
N GLY A 235 14.87 -11.85 24.18
CA GLY A 235 15.16 -13.09 24.89
C GLY A 235 16.39 -13.80 24.31
N MET A 236 16.27 -15.09 24.01
CA MET A 236 17.34 -15.85 23.37
C MET A 236 17.35 -15.58 21.87
N LEU A 237 18.46 -15.06 21.35
CA LEU A 237 18.61 -14.77 19.92
C LEU A 237 18.61 -16.04 19.07
N PRO A 238 18.12 -15.97 17.81
CA PRO A 238 18.23 -17.07 16.87
C PRO A 238 19.69 -17.35 16.52
N THR A 239 20.00 -18.61 16.27
CA THR A 239 21.28 -19.11 15.77
C THR A 239 21.42 -18.99 14.25
N VAL A 240 20.29 -18.99 13.53
CA VAL A 240 20.25 -18.86 12.07
C VAL A 240 19.94 -17.41 11.69
N THR A 241 20.67 -16.86 10.71
CA THR A 241 20.41 -15.54 10.13
C THR A 241 20.20 -15.64 8.62
N CYS A 242 19.31 -14.82 8.04
CA CYS A 242 19.08 -14.86 6.60
C CYS A 242 19.85 -13.76 5.87
N ASN A 243 20.43 -14.17 4.74
CA ASN A 243 21.17 -13.33 3.83
C ASN A 243 20.42 -13.24 2.50
N VAL A 244 19.88 -12.05 2.23
CA VAL A 244 18.99 -11.77 1.10
C VAL A 244 19.83 -11.39 -0.12
N ASN A 245 19.61 -12.07 -1.25
CA ASN A 245 20.15 -11.78 -2.60
C ASN A 245 21.67 -11.80 -2.79
N SER A 246 22.51 -11.66 -1.74
CA SER A 246 23.96 -11.47 -1.89
C SER A 246 24.71 -12.69 -2.48
N TRP A 247 24.06 -13.84 -2.55
CA TRP A 247 24.63 -15.10 -3.03
C TRP A 247 24.42 -15.34 -4.53
N THR A 248 23.63 -14.52 -5.24
CA THR A 248 23.32 -14.74 -6.65
C THR A 248 23.07 -13.46 -7.46
N ASP A 249 23.64 -13.42 -8.67
CA ASP A 249 23.40 -12.38 -9.67
C ASP A 249 22.38 -12.82 -10.75
N GLU A 250 21.83 -14.03 -10.66
CA GLU A 250 20.95 -14.62 -11.67
C GLU A 250 19.59 -13.92 -11.82
N LYS A 251 18.88 -14.29 -12.90
CA LYS A 251 17.48 -13.88 -13.11
C LYS A 251 16.58 -14.44 -11.99
N PRO A 252 15.47 -13.77 -11.66
CA PRO A 252 14.69 -14.08 -10.46
C PRO A 252 14.14 -15.51 -10.43
N PHE A 253 13.56 -16.00 -11.54
CA PHE A 253 13.01 -17.35 -11.59
C PHE A 253 14.08 -18.44 -11.47
N ASP A 254 15.25 -18.23 -12.08
CA ASP A 254 16.36 -19.19 -12.02
C ASP A 254 16.96 -19.26 -10.61
N ALA A 255 17.11 -18.11 -9.96
CA ALA A 255 17.53 -18.02 -8.56
C ALA A 255 16.58 -18.80 -7.62
N LEU A 256 15.26 -18.70 -7.82
CA LEU A 256 14.27 -19.44 -7.03
C LEU A 256 14.31 -20.96 -7.29
N ARG A 257 14.64 -21.39 -8.50
CA ARG A 257 14.74 -22.82 -8.87
C ARG A 257 15.99 -23.51 -8.34
N LYS A 258 17.04 -22.74 -8.00
CA LYS A 258 18.29 -23.34 -7.50
C LYS A 258 18.07 -24.16 -6.24
N PRO A 259 18.62 -25.39 -6.17
CA PRO A 259 18.60 -26.19 -4.95
C PRO A 259 19.21 -25.44 -3.76
N LEU A 260 18.63 -25.60 -2.57
CA LEU A 260 19.09 -24.91 -1.37
C LEU A 260 20.55 -25.20 -1.00
N THR A 261 20.99 -26.42 -1.26
CA THR A 261 22.36 -26.89 -0.99
C THR A 261 23.43 -26.17 -1.82
N SER A 262 23.07 -25.53 -2.93
CA SER A 262 23.99 -24.80 -3.80
C SER A 262 24.00 -23.29 -3.56
N ARG A 263 23.14 -22.77 -2.67
CA ARG A 263 23.02 -21.33 -2.39
C ARG A 263 24.03 -20.84 -1.35
N GLY A 264 24.49 -21.71 -0.47
CA GLY A 264 25.45 -21.40 0.59
C GLY A 264 26.04 -22.66 1.22
N SER A 265 27.24 -22.55 1.79
CA SER A 265 27.97 -23.66 2.41
C SER A 265 27.81 -23.74 3.94
N ASP A 266 27.25 -22.69 4.55
CA ASP A 266 27.20 -22.52 6.01
C ASP A 266 25.79 -22.78 6.57
N GLN A 267 25.68 -23.67 7.55
CA GLN A 267 24.40 -24.06 8.15
C GLN A 267 23.81 -22.97 9.06
N THR A 268 24.59 -21.97 9.46
CA THR A 268 24.10 -20.84 10.29
C THR A 268 23.49 -19.70 9.46
N HIS A 269 23.51 -19.79 8.13
CA HIS A 269 23.02 -18.73 7.24
C HIS A 269 21.99 -19.28 6.23
N CYS A 270 20.79 -18.69 6.19
CA CYS A 270 19.78 -18.96 5.14
C CYS A 270 19.96 -18.00 3.96
N CYS A 271 20.27 -18.52 2.78
CA CYS A 271 20.35 -17.74 1.55
C CYS A 271 18.96 -17.60 0.91
N THR A 272 18.36 -16.41 1.02
CA THR A 272 17.01 -16.13 0.52
C THR A 272 17.00 -15.20 -0.68
N CYS A 273 15.92 -15.25 -1.45
CA CYS A 273 15.63 -14.36 -2.59
C CYS A 273 14.62 -13.27 -2.20
N TYR A 274 14.81 -12.05 -2.72
CA TYR A 274 13.85 -10.97 -2.60
C TYR A 274 13.84 -10.12 -3.87
N PHE A 275 12.91 -10.44 -4.76
CA PHE A 275 12.83 -9.85 -6.09
C PHE A 275 11.48 -9.20 -6.36
N ARG A 276 11.48 -8.15 -7.18
CA ARG A 276 10.28 -7.57 -7.80
C ARG A 276 10.44 -7.57 -9.31
N MET A 277 9.46 -8.14 -10.01
CA MET A 277 9.35 -8.07 -11.46
C MET A 277 8.19 -7.14 -11.83
N LYS A 278 8.47 -6.07 -12.57
CA LYS A 278 7.48 -5.16 -13.14
C LYS A 278 7.35 -5.38 -14.64
N GLY A 279 6.12 -5.47 -15.13
CA GLY A 279 5.85 -5.87 -16.50
C GLY A 279 6.18 -7.34 -16.74
N VAL A 280 6.14 -7.74 -18.01
CA VAL A 280 6.42 -9.11 -18.45
C VAL A 280 7.48 -9.12 -19.56
N GLU A 281 8.37 -10.11 -19.57
CA GLU A 281 9.38 -10.25 -20.63
C GLU A 281 8.72 -10.60 -21.97
N GLU A 282 7.77 -11.55 -21.94
CA GLU A 282 6.99 -11.97 -23.10
C GLU A 282 5.54 -12.29 -22.69
N LYS A 283 4.56 -11.54 -23.21
CA LYS A 283 3.13 -11.69 -22.86
C LYS A 283 2.58 -13.12 -23.08
N GLN A 284 3.09 -13.82 -24.10
CA GLN A 284 2.58 -15.12 -24.55
C GLN A 284 3.03 -16.28 -23.64
N THR A 285 4.26 -16.22 -23.12
CA THR A 285 4.88 -17.29 -22.35
C THR A 285 4.75 -17.06 -20.85
N TYR A 286 4.52 -15.81 -20.41
CA TYR A 286 4.47 -15.45 -18.99
C TYR A 286 3.53 -16.30 -18.13
N PRO A 287 2.25 -16.56 -18.50
CA PRO A 287 1.38 -17.44 -17.70
C PRO A 287 1.93 -18.87 -17.59
N ASN A 288 2.54 -19.38 -18.66
CA ASN A 288 3.19 -20.70 -18.66
C ASN A 288 4.45 -20.70 -17.77
N GLU A 289 5.23 -19.62 -17.77
CA GLU A 289 6.42 -19.51 -16.91
C GLU A 289 6.06 -19.47 -15.43
N LEU A 290 5.00 -18.76 -15.05
CA LEU A 290 4.48 -18.76 -13.68
C LEU A 290 4.04 -20.16 -13.26
N PHE A 291 3.27 -20.86 -14.11
CA PHE A 291 2.84 -22.22 -13.81
C PHE A 291 4.03 -23.18 -13.66
N ARG A 292 5.01 -23.11 -14.59
CA ARG A 292 6.23 -23.91 -14.50
C ARG A 292 7.01 -23.64 -13.22
N LEU A 293 7.17 -22.38 -12.84
CA LEU A 293 7.82 -22.02 -11.58
C LEU A 293 7.09 -22.65 -10.39
N TYR A 294 5.76 -22.56 -10.34
CA TYR A 294 4.99 -23.18 -9.26
C TYR A 294 5.15 -24.71 -9.22
N ASP A 295 5.08 -25.37 -10.38
CA ASP A 295 5.26 -26.82 -10.46
C ASP A 295 6.68 -27.25 -10.05
N ASP A 296 7.71 -26.55 -10.53
CA ASP A 296 9.11 -26.78 -10.14
C ASP A 296 9.31 -26.67 -8.62
N LEU A 297 8.76 -25.61 -8.01
CA LEU A 297 8.84 -25.39 -6.56
C LEU A 297 8.09 -26.48 -5.78
N LYS A 298 6.94 -26.91 -6.28
CA LYS A 298 6.12 -27.97 -5.67
C LYS A 298 6.83 -29.32 -5.75
N GLN A 299 7.42 -29.66 -6.90
CA GLN A 299 8.23 -30.87 -7.08
C GLN A 299 9.47 -30.87 -6.18
N ALA A 300 10.06 -29.69 -5.94
CA ALA A 300 11.17 -29.52 -4.98
C ALA A 300 10.73 -29.60 -3.50
N GLY A 301 9.45 -29.86 -3.21
CA GLY A 301 8.92 -30.01 -1.85
C GLY A 301 8.88 -28.71 -1.04
N ARG A 302 8.86 -27.56 -1.73
CA ARG A 302 8.89 -26.24 -1.07
C ARG A 302 7.52 -25.87 -0.51
N HIS A 303 7.50 -25.22 0.65
CA HIS A 303 6.29 -24.59 1.18
C HIS A 303 6.00 -23.31 0.41
N ILE A 304 4.89 -23.27 -0.33
CA ILE A 304 4.51 -22.14 -1.19
C ILE A 304 3.28 -21.44 -0.62
N LEU A 305 3.38 -20.12 -0.47
CA LEU A 305 2.26 -19.23 -0.17
C LEU A 305 2.05 -18.28 -1.36
N ILE A 306 0.88 -18.34 -1.96
CA ILE A 306 0.48 -17.46 -3.05
C ILE A 306 -0.46 -16.40 -2.47
N LEU A 307 -0.15 -15.14 -2.73
CA LEU A 307 -0.94 -13.98 -2.33
C LEU A 307 -1.34 -13.23 -3.60
N GLU A 308 -2.64 -13.11 -3.83
CA GLU A 308 -3.20 -12.48 -5.01
C GLU A 308 -4.00 -11.27 -4.61
N ASN A 309 -3.90 -10.19 -5.38
CA ASN A 309 -4.71 -8.99 -5.17
C ASN A 309 -4.49 -8.31 -3.80
N GLY A 310 -3.26 -8.37 -3.28
CA GLY A 310 -2.90 -7.82 -1.97
C GLY A 310 -2.98 -8.86 -0.86
N ILE A 311 -2.75 -8.45 0.39
CA ILE A 311 -2.82 -9.33 1.55
C ILE A 311 -4.17 -9.14 2.21
N PRO A 312 -5.03 -10.18 2.32
CA PRO A 312 -6.35 -10.03 2.91
C PRO A 312 -6.27 -9.41 4.32
N VAL A 313 -7.01 -8.33 4.52
CA VAL A 313 -7.04 -7.62 5.80
C VAL A 313 -7.51 -8.56 6.92
N PRO A 314 -6.92 -8.47 8.13
CA PRO A 314 -7.40 -9.22 9.29
C PRO A 314 -8.87 -8.91 9.61
N ASN A 315 -9.65 -9.95 9.87
CA ASN A 315 -11.04 -9.78 10.30
C ASN A 315 -11.13 -9.45 11.80
N ASN A 316 -12.32 -9.06 12.24
CA ASN A 316 -12.54 -8.66 13.65
C ASN A 316 -12.24 -9.78 14.66
N VAL A 317 -12.41 -11.06 14.27
CA VAL A 317 -12.13 -12.21 15.13
C VAL A 317 -10.63 -12.38 15.33
N GLU A 318 -9.84 -12.26 14.25
CA GLU A 318 -8.37 -12.31 14.31
C GLU A 318 -7.83 -11.19 15.19
N ILE A 319 -8.30 -9.96 14.98
CA ILE A 319 -7.90 -8.78 15.75
C ILE A 319 -8.25 -8.95 17.24
N ALA A 320 -9.43 -9.46 17.56
CA ALA A 320 -9.86 -9.71 18.94
C ALA A 320 -9.05 -10.83 19.62
N SER A 321 -8.48 -11.77 18.85
CA SER A 321 -7.68 -12.86 19.40
C SER A 321 -6.28 -12.43 19.86
N VAL A 322 -5.83 -11.23 19.49
CA VAL A 322 -4.53 -10.69 19.90
C VAL A 322 -4.65 -10.14 21.31
N HIS A 323 -3.90 -10.72 22.24
CA HIS A 323 -3.85 -10.26 23.63
C HIS A 323 -3.12 -8.91 23.70
N ARG A 324 -3.78 -7.92 24.30
CA ARG A 324 -3.27 -6.55 24.49
C ARG A 324 -3.71 -5.99 25.84
N VAL A 325 -2.85 -5.16 26.42
CA VAL A 325 -3.07 -4.45 27.69
C VAL A 325 -2.82 -2.96 27.44
N ASN A 326 -3.28 -2.07 28.32
CA ASN A 326 -2.92 -0.65 28.22
C ASN A 326 -1.41 -0.49 28.45
N TYR A 327 -0.75 0.26 27.57
CA TYR A 327 0.68 0.53 27.60
C TYR A 327 0.93 2.05 27.50
N ASN A 328 1.97 2.52 28.19
CA ASN A 328 2.32 3.94 28.22
C ASN A 328 3.54 4.26 27.33
N ASP A 329 4.31 3.25 26.95
CA ASP A 329 5.50 3.37 26.12
C ASP A 329 5.63 2.17 25.16
N VAL A 330 6.53 2.31 24.18
CA VAL A 330 6.76 1.32 23.12
C VAL A 330 7.35 0.03 23.66
N ASP A 331 8.24 0.10 24.65
CA ASP A 331 8.92 -1.09 25.18
C ASP A 331 7.90 -1.99 25.90
N GLN A 332 7.01 -1.39 26.71
CA GLN A 332 5.89 -2.09 27.36
C GLN A 332 4.92 -2.69 26.34
N MET A 333 4.54 -1.91 25.32
CA MET A 333 3.66 -2.38 24.25
C MET A 333 4.22 -3.62 23.57
N LEU A 334 5.48 -3.55 23.12
CA LEU A 334 6.13 -4.64 22.40
C LEU A 334 6.36 -5.86 23.30
N GLN A 335 6.66 -5.67 24.58
CA GLN A 335 6.76 -6.76 25.55
C GLN A 335 5.48 -7.60 25.63
N VAL A 336 4.31 -6.94 25.65
CA VAL A 336 3.00 -7.61 25.67
C VAL A 336 2.70 -8.26 24.32
N LEU A 337 2.94 -7.54 23.23
CA LEU A 337 2.58 -8.00 21.89
C LEU A 337 3.41 -9.20 21.42
N VAL A 338 4.70 -9.25 21.75
CA VAL A 338 5.60 -10.37 21.42
C VAL A 338 5.10 -11.71 21.99
N ALA A 339 4.43 -11.70 23.15
CA ALA A 339 3.88 -12.91 23.74
C ALA A 339 2.82 -13.61 22.86
N ASN A 340 2.24 -12.91 21.89
CA ASN A 340 1.31 -13.48 20.91
C ASN A 340 2.02 -14.31 19.81
N ILE A 341 3.34 -14.19 19.65
CA ILE A 341 4.12 -14.95 18.68
C ILE A 341 4.47 -16.30 19.31
N GLN A 342 3.67 -17.32 19.03
CA GLN A 342 3.84 -18.68 19.52
C GLN A 342 3.91 -19.65 18.35
N PHE A 343 5.03 -20.38 18.26
CA PHE A 343 5.24 -21.41 17.26
C PHE A 343 5.93 -22.64 17.89
N PRO A 344 5.17 -23.48 18.60
CA PRO A 344 5.74 -24.61 19.35
C PRO A 344 6.48 -25.63 18.48
N ALA A 345 6.12 -25.73 17.19
CA ALA A 345 6.75 -26.64 16.24
C ALA A 345 8.24 -26.36 16.01
N SER A 346 8.68 -25.10 16.13
CA SER A 346 10.10 -24.72 16.03
C SER A 346 10.41 -23.50 16.86
N GLN A 347 11.16 -23.72 17.95
CA GLN A 347 11.67 -22.64 18.81
C GLN A 347 12.60 -21.69 18.05
N GLU A 348 13.33 -22.19 17.06
CA GLU A 348 14.23 -21.37 16.25
C GLU A 348 13.46 -20.37 15.38
N ILE A 349 12.43 -20.83 14.67
CA ILE A 349 11.55 -19.97 13.88
C ILE A 349 10.82 -18.97 14.78
N GLN A 350 10.36 -19.39 15.97
CA GLN A 350 9.76 -18.47 16.94
C GLN A 350 10.73 -17.34 17.32
N ARG A 351 12.00 -17.64 17.62
CA ARG A 351 13.03 -16.63 17.92
C ARG A 351 13.29 -15.69 16.75
N MET A 352 13.35 -16.22 15.53
CA MET A 352 13.49 -15.41 14.31
C MET A 352 12.30 -14.47 14.13
N MET A 353 11.07 -14.95 14.31
CA MET A 353 9.85 -14.13 14.22
C MET A 353 9.83 -13.04 15.29
N VAL A 354 10.15 -13.36 16.55
CA VAL A 354 10.24 -12.36 17.63
C VAL A 354 11.27 -11.28 17.30
N LYS A 355 12.47 -11.69 16.88
CA LYS A 355 13.53 -10.74 16.49
C LYS A 355 13.11 -9.86 15.31
N ALA A 356 12.61 -10.46 14.23
CA ALA A 356 12.18 -9.75 13.04
C ALA A 356 11.04 -8.75 13.33
N PHE A 357 10.08 -9.15 14.17
CA PHE A 357 8.95 -8.31 14.58
C PHE A 357 9.40 -7.09 15.39
N LEU A 358 10.26 -7.31 16.39
CA LEU A 358 10.82 -6.24 17.22
C LEU A 358 11.70 -5.29 16.40
N ASP A 359 12.62 -5.81 15.59
CA ASP A 359 13.51 -5.00 14.75
C ASP A 359 12.72 -4.10 13.80
N LEU A 360 11.68 -4.64 13.17
CA LEU A 360 10.83 -3.90 12.24
C LEU A 360 10.08 -2.77 12.96
N LEU A 361 9.41 -3.07 14.08
CA LEU A 361 8.60 -2.06 14.79
C LEU A 361 9.46 -1.00 15.47
N PHE A 362 10.65 -1.35 15.97
CA PHE A 362 11.59 -0.36 16.49
C PHE A 362 12.12 0.56 15.38
N ALA A 363 12.41 0.02 14.19
CA ALA A 363 12.82 0.83 13.05
C ALA A 363 11.71 1.82 12.62
N GLU A 364 10.46 1.37 12.56
CA GLU A 364 9.30 2.23 12.24
C GLU A 364 9.05 3.31 13.31
N TYR A 365 9.23 2.98 14.59
CA TYR A 365 9.13 3.95 15.68
C TYR A 365 10.26 4.99 15.65
N ASP A 366 11.51 4.54 15.49
CA ASP A 366 12.68 5.41 15.49
C ASP A 366 12.72 6.31 14.23
N ALA A 367 12.07 5.92 13.13
CA ALA A 367 11.87 6.77 11.95
C ALA A 367 10.94 7.98 12.22
N GLY A 368 10.22 8.00 13.35
CA GLY A 368 9.46 9.17 13.83
C GLY A 368 8.15 9.46 13.08
N GLN A 369 7.73 8.58 12.17
CA GLN A 369 6.54 8.80 11.32
C GLN A 369 5.22 8.33 11.95
N THR A 370 5.27 7.52 13.02
CA THR A 370 4.09 6.88 13.61
C THR A 370 3.96 7.13 15.10
N ASN A 371 2.74 7.40 15.57
CA ASN A 371 2.45 7.50 17.00
C ASN A 371 2.26 6.10 17.63
N LEU A 372 2.31 6.02 18.97
CA LEU A 372 2.24 4.76 19.72
C LEU A 372 0.99 3.92 19.38
N ASN A 373 -0.17 4.57 19.19
CA ASN A 373 -1.43 3.88 18.88
C ASN A 373 -1.44 3.34 17.44
N GLN A 374 -0.94 4.11 16.48
CA GLN A 374 -0.80 3.67 15.09
C GLN A 374 0.17 2.49 14.99
N LEU A 375 1.31 2.57 15.68
CA LEU A 375 2.29 1.49 15.74
C LEU A 375 1.69 0.23 16.35
N GLY A 376 0.92 0.36 17.44
CA GLY A 376 0.20 -0.75 18.06
C GLY A 376 -0.83 -1.39 17.11
N ASN A 377 -1.60 -0.60 16.37
CA ASN A 377 -2.54 -1.12 15.38
C ASN A 377 -1.82 -1.86 14.24
N THR A 378 -0.72 -1.31 13.73
CA THR A 378 0.13 -1.97 12.71
C THR A 378 0.68 -3.29 13.24
N ALA A 379 1.18 -3.29 14.48
CA ALA A 379 1.70 -4.49 15.14
C ALA A 379 0.64 -5.59 15.27
N VAL A 380 -0.61 -5.23 15.61
CA VAL A 380 -1.74 -6.18 15.67
C VAL A 380 -2.03 -6.78 14.29
N PHE A 381 -1.99 -5.98 13.21
CA PHE A 381 -2.17 -6.49 11.84
C PHE A 381 -1.07 -7.49 11.46
N LEU A 382 0.19 -7.16 11.76
CA LEU A 382 1.32 -8.06 11.55
C LEU A 382 1.15 -9.37 12.35
N LEU A 383 0.75 -9.32 13.62
CA LEU A 383 0.52 -10.51 14.44
C LEU A 383 -0.59 -11.40 13.86
N CYS A 384 -1.67 -10.81 13.34
CA CYS A 384 -2.72 -11.57 12.67
C CYS A 384 -2.17 -12.32 11.45
N TRP A 385 -1.41 -11.65 10.60
CA TRP A 385 -0.81 -12.28 9.42
C TRP A 385 0.27 -13.32 9.77
N ILE A 386 1.10 -13.06 10.79
CA ILE A 386 2.07 -14.04 11.32
C ILE A 386 1.32 -15.31 11.73
N LYS A 387 0.29 -15.18 12.57
CA LYS A 387 -0.50 -16.32 13.05
C LYS A 387 -1.19 -17.06 11.91
N ARG A 388 -1.68 -16.34 10.90
CA ARG A 388 -2.37 -16.90 9.74
C ARG A 388 -1.44 -17.72 8.84
N TYR A 389 -0.22 -17.24 8.58
CA TYR A 389 0.66 -17.82 7.56
C TYR A 389 1.81 -18.66 8.13
N GLN A 390 2.12 -18.59 9.44
CA GLN A 390 3.26 -19.30 10.03
C GLN A 390 3.21 -20.82 9.83
N GLU A 391 2.05 -21.46 9.97
CA GLU A 391 1.91 -22.91 9.77
C GLU A 391 2.15 -23.28 8.30
N GLN A 392 1.55 -22.55 7.36
CA GLN A 392 1.73 -22.83 5.94
C GLN A 392 3.19 -22.64 5.48
N LEU A 393 3.90 -21.67 6.07
CA LEU A 393 5.28 -21.34 5.69
C LEU A 393 6.31 -22.25 6.36
N PHE A 394 6.11 -22.64 7.62
CA PHE A 394 7.16 -23.26 8.45
C PHE A 394 6.78 -24.61 9.06
N HIS A 395 5.68 -25.23 8.65
CA HIS A 395 5.32 -26.57 9.11
C HIS A 395 6.45 -27.57 8.88
N ALA A 396 6.88 -28.27 9.95
CA ALA A 396 7.97 -29.24 9.93
C ALA A 396 9.34 -28.72 9.43
N TRP A 397 9.55 -27.39 9.48
CA TRP A 397 10.77 -26.74 8.99
C TRP A 397 12.06 -27.24 9.65
N LYS A 398 13.11 -27.43 8.83
CA LYS A 398 14.48 -27.70 9.28
C LYS A 398 15.49 -26.85 8.51
N ALA A 399 16.48 -26.27 9.19
CA ALA A 399 17.55 -25.57 8.49
C ALA A 399 18.30 -26.51 7.52
N PRO A 400 18.64 -26.09 6.29
CA PRO A 400 18.51 -24.76 5.70
C PRO A 400 17.29 -24.58 4.76
N GLU A 401 16.14 -25.21 5.06
CA GLU A 401 14.92 -25.05 4.26
C GLU A 401 14.47 -23.58 4.19
N THR A 402 13.91 -23.18 3.05
CA THR A 402 13.25 -21.88 2.91
C THR A 402 11.85 -22.05 2.32
N ALA A 403 10.89 -21.25 2.78
CA ALA A 403 9.57 -21.19 2.17
C ALA A 403 9.60 -20.28 0.93
N VAL A 404 8.50 -20.19 0.19
CA VAL A 404 8.36 -19.27 -0.96
C VAL A 404 7.05 -18.50 -0.84
N VAL A 405 7.13 -17.18 -0.98
CA VAL A 405 5.99 -16.27 -1.06
C VAL A 405 5.95 -15.65 -2.45
N LEU A 406 4.86 -15.90 -3.17
CA LEU A 406 4.59 -15.36 -4.50
C LEU A 406 3.46 -14.33 -4.37
N LEU A 407 3.79 -13.04 -4.47
CA LEU A 407 2.82 -11.94 -4.37
C LEU A 407 2.48 -11.40 -5.77
N LEU A 408 1.28 -11.68 -6.25
CA LEU A 408 0.76 -11.20 -7.52
C LEU A 408 -0.05 -9.90 -7.35
N GLY A 409 0.35 -8.85 -8.06
CA GLY A 409 -0.29 -7.54 -8.07
C GLY A 409 0.40 -6.47 -7.21
N GLY A 410 1.47 -6.83 -6.49
CA GLY A 410 2.22 -5.90 -5.64
C GLY A 410 1.51 -5.52 -4.34
N CYS A 411 2.21 -4.75 -3.48
CA CYS A 411 1.67 -4.21 -2.24
C CYS A 411 0.90 -2.91 -2.51
N ARG A 412 -0.35 -2.83 -2.02
CA ARG A 412 -1.24 -1.67 -2.18
C ARG A 412 -1.15 -0.69 -1.02
N GLU A 413 -0.91 -1.20 0.18
CA GLU A 413 -0.85 -0.42 1.41
C GLU A 413 0.48 -0.63 2.15
N GLU A 414 0.87 0.36 2.96
CA GLU A 414 2.12 0.32 3.72
C GLU A 414 2.18 -0.85 4.72
N ARG A 415 1.03 -1.29 5.25
CA ARG A 415 0.99 -2.46 6.15
C ARG A 415 1.39 -3.74 5.42
N GLU A 416 0.94 -3.92 4.19
CA GLU A 416 1.33 -5.07 3.36
C GLU A 416 2.84 -5.03 3.10
N ALA A 417 3.37 -3.85 2.75
CA ALA A 417 4.79 -3.64 2.56
C ALA A 417 5.60 -3.99 3.82
N LEU A 418 5.14 -3.59 5.01
CA LEU A 418 5.75 -3.95 6.28
C LEU A 418 5.74 -5.46 6.54
N PHE A 419 4.65 -6.16 6.21
CA PHE A 419 4.61 -7.62 6.35
C PHE A 419 5.59 -8.32 5.41
N ILE A 420 5.72 -7.84 4.17
CA ILE A 420 6.74 -8.36 3.26
C ILE A 420 8.16 -8.11 3.81
N ARG A 421 8.44 -6.91 4.34
CA ARG A 421 9.72 -6.59 5.00
C ARG A 421 9.95 -7.43 6.27
N PHE A 422 8.90 -7.84 6.97
CA PHE A 422 9.02 -8.79 8.07
C PHE A 422 9.49 -10.16 7.55
N LEU A 423 8.88 -10.67 6.47
CA LEU A 423 9.21 -11.97 5.89
C LEU A 423 10.65 -12.04 5.33
N THR A 424 11.23 -10.93 4.86
CA THR A 424 12.63 -10.93 4.36
C THR A 424 13.66 -11.28 5.43
N ARG A 425 13.30 -11.17 6.72
CA ARG A 425 14.15 -11.52 7.87
C ARG A 425 13.98 -12.98 8.32
N LEU A 426 13.12 -13.74 7.65
CA LEU A 426 12.81 -15.15 7.89
C LEU A 426 13.33 -16.01 6.73
N PRO A 427 13.41 -17.36 6.88
CA PRO A 427 13.86 -18.23 5.81
C PRO A 427 12.77 -18.38 4.73
N VAL A 428 12.51 -17.31 3.99
CA VAL A 428 11.46 -17.19 2.98
C VAL A 428 12.02 -16.51 1.74
N ASP A 429 11.89 -17.16 0.58
CA ASP A 429 12.10 -16.55 -0.73
C ASP A 429 10.87 -15.76 -1.12
N ILE A 430 11.04 -14.50 -1.51
CA ILE A 430 9.94 -13.58 -1.81
C ILE A 430 10.05 -13.12 -3.26
N MET A 431 8.99 -13.37 -4.03
CA MET A 431 8.83 -12.88 -5.39
C MET A 431 7.59 -12.00 -5.48
N ILE A 432 7.78 -10.75 -5.89
CA ILE A 432 6.69 -9.80 -6.11
C ILE A 432 6.51 -9.60 -7.61
N LEU A 433 5.35 -10.00 -8.12
CA LEU A 433 4.99 -9.96 -9.53
C LEU A 433 3.99 -8.83 -9.76
N VAL A 434 4.38 -7.83 -10.56
CA VAL A 434 3.53 -6.71 -10.97
C VAL A 434 3.47 -6.68 -12.50
N PRO A 435 2.78 -7.66 -13.13
CA PRO A 435 2.74 -7.78 -14.59
C PRO A 435 1.94 -6.65 -15.25
N ASP A 436 0.97 -6.07 -14.55
CA ASP A 436 0.20 -4.91 -15.01
C ASP A 436 0.90 -3.61 -14.58
N LEU A 437 1.49 -2.90 -15.54
CA LEU A 437 2.19 -1.64 -15.31
C LEU A 437 1.26 -0.50 -14.84
N ASN A 438 -0.06 -0.66 -14.96
CA ASN A 438 -1.03 0.29 -14.41
C ASN A 438 -1.24 0.13 -12.90
N LYS A 439 -0.81 -1.01 -12.31
CA LYS A 439 -0.89 -1.23 -10.86
C LYS A 439 0.34 -0.64 -10.15
N ILE A 440 0.08 0.15 -9.11
CA ILE A 440 1.14 0.76 -8.29
C ILE A 440 1.46 -0.16 -7.11
N CYS A 441 2.75 -0.41 -6.90
CA CYS A 441 3.27 -1.14 -5.74
C CYS A 441 4.00 -0.17 -4.80
N CYS A 442 3.48 0.05 -3.59
CA CYS A 442 4.00 1.06 -2.65
C CYS A 442 5.33 0.65 -1.98
N LEU A 443 5.63 -0.65 -1.94
CA LEU A 443 6.78 -1.22 -1.25
C LEU A 443 8.11 -0.66 -1.77
N LYS A 444 8.94 -0.17 -0.85
CA LYS A 444 10.32 0.24 -1.10
C LYS A 444 11.22 -0.36 -0.04
N ASP A 445 12.29 -1.02 -0.47
CA ASP A 445 13.28 -1.57 0.45
C ASP A 445 14.66 -1.61 -0.24
N PRO A 446 15.76 -1.19 0.41
CA PRO A 446 17.10 -1.22 -0.18
C PRO A 446 17.58 -2.61 -0.58
N ALA A 447 17.11 -3.67 0.08
CA ALA A 447 17.49 -5.06 -0.23
C ALA A 447 16.69 -5.65 -1.41
N LEU A 448 15.64 -4.96 -1.87
CA LEU A 448 14.78 -5.42 -2.98
C LEU A 448 15.51 -5.24 -4.31
N ARG A 449 15.69 -6.33 -5.05
CA ARG A 449 16.19 -6.29 -6.43
C ARG A 449 15.02 -6.21 -7.40
N GLU A 450 14.92 -5.10 -8.12
CA GLU A 450 13.86 -4.84 -9.11
C GLU A 450 14.34 -5.13 -10.54
N ILE A 451 13.49 -5.79 -11.32
CA ILE A 451 13.64 -5.98 -12.76
C ILE A 451 12.38 -5.46 -13.43
N SER A 452 12.56 -4.66 -14.48
CA SER A 452 11.47 -4.00 -15.19
C SER A 452 11.49 -4.36 -16.67
N PHE A 453 10.33 -4.76 -17.18
CA PHE A 453 10.08 -5.08 -18.58
C PHE A 453 9.07 -4.07 -19.17
N PRO A 454 9.15 -3.79 -20.48
CA PRO A 454 8.32 -2.77 -21.13
C PRO A 454 6.86 -3.21 -21.31
N ASP A 455 6.60 -4.51 -21.43
CA ASP A 455 5.27 -5.04 -21.71
C ASP A 455 4.41 -5.15 -20.45
N SER A 456 3.14 -4.78 -20.56
CA SER A 456 2.13 -4.91 -19.51
C SER A 456 1.14 -6.04 -19.82
N LEU A 457 0.76 -6.82 -18.81
CA LEU A 457 -0.23 -7.89 -18.90
C LEU A 457 -1.16 -7.88 -17.67
N VAL A 458 -2.47 -7.84 -17.93
CA VAL A 458 -3.48 -7.97 -16.87
C VAL A 458 -3.60 -9.43 -16.46
N GLN A 459 -2.96 -9.78 -15.36
CA GLN A 459 -3.04 -11.10 -14.71
C GLN A 459 -3.57 -10.92 -13.28
N ASN A 460 -4.74 -11.49 -12.98
CA ASN A 460 -5.39 -11.33 -11.66
C ASN A 460 -5.29 -12.57 -10.78
N THR A 461 -4.92 -13.72 -11.35
CA THR A 461 -4.78 -15.00 -10.66
C THR A 461 -3.44 -15.65 -11.02
N TYR A 462 -2.82 -16.33 -10.08
CA TYR A 462 -1.62 -17.11 -10.28
C TYR A 462 -2.01 -18.51 -10.78
N PRO A 463 -1.48 -18.97 -11.92
CA PRO A 463 -1.85 -20.27 -12.47
C PRO A 463 -1.25 -21.38 -11.60
N THR A 464 -2.11 -22.10 -10.87
CA THR A 464 -1.73 -23.25 -10.03
C THR A 464 -2.13 -24.59 -10.65
N ASP A 465 -3.09 -24.57 -11.57
CA ASP A 465 -3.52 -25.71 -12.37
C ASP A 465 -3.32 -25.44 -13.86
N ALA A 466 -2.96 -26.49 -14.61
CA ALA A 466 -2.74 -26.38 -16.06
C ALA A 466 -3.99 -25.89 -16.82
N SER A 467 -5.20 -26.12 -16.29
CA SER A 467 -6.47 -25.64 -16.86
C SER A 467 -6.71 -24.13 -16.69
N GLN A 468 -5.93 -23.46 -15.82
CA GLN A 468 -6.03 -22.01 -15.57
C GLN A 468 -5.13 -21.20 -16.51
N ILE A 469 -4.30 -21.87 -17.33
CA ILE A 469 -3.42 -21.20 -18.28
C ILE A 469 -4.24 -20.79 -19.51
N VAL A 470 -4.61 -19.51 -19.56
CA VAL A 470 -5.22 -18.90 -20.75
C VAL A 470 -4.13 -18.11 -21.47
N VAL A 471 -3.61 -18.66 -22.57
CA VAL A 471 -2.62 -17.98 -23.42
C VAL A 471 -3.35 -17.27 -24.55
N GLY A 472 -3.28 -15.93 -24.56
CA GLY A 472 -3.72 -15.13 -25.70
C GLY A 472 -2.79 -15.35 -26.89
N THR A 473 -3.33 -15.52 -28.09
CA THR A 473 -2.52 -15.63 -29.31
C THR A 473 -1.94 -14.28 -29.72
N THR A 474 -0.89 -14.26 -30.55
CA THR A 474 -0.32 -13.02 -31.10
C THR A 474 -1.37 -12.16 -31.81
N ALA A 475 -2.32 -12.81 -32.50
CA ALA A 475 -3.45 -12.12 -33.12
C ALA A 475 -4.39 -11.50 -32.08
N TYR A 476 -4.69 -12.18 -30.97
CA TYR A 476 -5.52 -11.65 -29.90
C TYR A 476 -4.90 -10.43 -29.21
N HIS A 477 -3.59 -10.45 -28.97
CA HIS A 477 -2.88 -9.32 -28.37
C HIS A 477 -2.74 -8.14 -29.34
N ALA A 478 -2.45 -8.40 -30.61
CA ALA A 478 -2.44 -7.37 -31.65
C ALA A 478 -3.82 -6.75 -31.88
N GLU A 479 -4.88 -7.57 -31.88
CA GLU A 479 -6.27 -7.12 -31.92
C GLU A 479 -6.56 -6.23 -30.72
N ARG A 480 -6.20 -6.63 -29.50
CA ARG A 480 -6.39 -5.83 -28.26
C ARG A 480 -5.62 -4.51 -28.23
N GLU A 481 -4.39 -4.48 -28.72
CA GLU A 481 -3.59 -3.25 -28.78
C GLU A 481 -4.15 -2.28 -29.83
N LEU A 482 -4.48 -2.76 -31.02
CA LEU A 482 -5.17 -1.97 -32.05
C LEU A 482 -6.54 -1.49 -31.55
N ASP A 483 -7.26 -2.36 -30.87
CA ASP A 483 -8.57 -2.11 -30.27
C ASP A 483 -8.54 -1.01 -29.21
N THR A 484 -7.43 -0.89 -28.46
CA THR A 484 -7.28 0.15 -27.44
C THR A 484 -6.93 1.49 -28.09
N MET A 485 -6.17 1.50 -29.18
CA MET A 485 -5.84 2.71 -29.93
C MET A 485 -7.00 3.26 -30.78
N LEU A 486 -7.87 2.37 -31.29
CA LEU A 486 -8.91 2.76 -32.26
C LEU A 486 -10.25 3.11 -31.62
N TYR A 487 -10.61 2.49 -30.49
CA TYR A 487 -11.94 2.60 -29.89
C TYR A 487 -11.94 3.36 -28.55
N ASP A 488 -11.04 4.32 -28.39
CA ASP A 488 -11.09 5.26 -27.26
C ASP A 488 -12.28 6.22 -27.43
N ASP A 489 -12.92 6.64 -26.33
CA ASP A 489 -14.24 7.31 -26.36
C ASP A 489 -14.25 8.62 -27.20
N ASP A 490 -13.09 9.21 -27.43
CA ASP A 490 -12.89 10.44 -28.21
C ASP A 490 -12.74 10.22 -29.74
N THR A 491 -12.61 8.99 -30.24
CA THR A 491 -12.35 8.72 -31.67
C THR A 491 -13.61 8.65 -32.53
N GLY A 492 -14.80 8.57 -31.91
CA GLY A 492 -16.08 8.40 -32.62
C GLY A 492 -16.25 7.03 -33.30
N MET A 493 -15.34 6.09 -33.04
CA MET A 493 -15.38 4.72 -33.52
C MET A 493 -15.79 3.80 -32.36
N TYR A 494 -16.83 2.99 -32.57
CA TYR A 494 -17.38 2.09 -31.55
C TYR A 494 -17.30 0.64 -32.00
N ARG A 495 -17.06 -0.28 -31.06
CA ARG A 495 -17.12 -1.72 -31.30
C ARG A 495 -18.56 -2.19 -31.39
N ASN A 496 -18.75 -3.31 -32.09
CA ASN A 496 -20.04 -3.98 -32.13
C ASN A 496 -20.45 -4.41 -30.72
N GLN A 497 -21.65 -4.00 -30.30
CA GLN A 497 -22.21 -4.26 -28.98
C GLN A 497 -21.30 -3.83 -27.82
N GLN A 498 -20.59 -2.72 -27.98
CA GLN A 498 -19.69 -2.16 -26.95
C GLN A 498 -20.43 -1.80 -25.66
N TYR A 499 -21.69 -1.35 -25.77
CA TYR A 499 -22.46 -0.81 -24.66
C TYR A 499 -23.64 -1.69 -24.32
N GLY A 500 -23.75 -2.06 -23.04
CA GLY A 500 -24.88 -2.82 -22.49
C GLY A 500 -26.05 -1.97 -22.00
N LYS A 501 -25.89 -0.63 -21.95
CA LYS A 501 -26.92 0.31 -21.48
C LYS A 501 -27.07 1.53 -22.38
N ALA A 502 -28.29 2.04 -22.45
CA ALA A 502 -28.62 3.24 -23.19
C ALA A 502 -29.77 4.03 -22.54
N ASP A 503 -29.85 5.31 -22.83
CA ASP A 503 -30.95 6.22 -22.51
C ASP A 503 -31.47 6.89 -23.78
N ALA A 504 -32.78 6.75 -24.03
CA ALA A 504 -33.42 7.34 -25.20
C ALA A 504 -33.57 8.86 -25.03
N VAL A 505 -33.20 9.60 -26.07
CA VAL A 505 -33.37 11.05 -26.19
C VAL A 505 -34.37 11.30 -27.32
N THR A 506 -35.58 11.74 -26.99
CA THR A 506 -36.61 12.02 -28.00
C THR A 506 -36.22 13.23 -28.86
N LEU A 507 -36.09 13.01 -30.16
CA LEU A 507 -35.87 14.06 -31.14
C LEU A 507 -37.18 14.80 -31.42
N ARG A 508 -37.09 16.13 -31.57
CA ARG A 508 -38.15 16.94 -32.16
C ARG A 508 -37.81 17.18 -33.62
N THR A 509 -38.65 16.70 -34.53
CA THR A 509 -38.32 16.62 -35.97
C THR A 509 -39.40 17.28 -36.82
N MET A 510 -39.04 17.83 -37.97
CA MET A 510 -40.03 18.09 -39.03
C MET A 510 -40.39 16.79 -39.74
N TYR A 511 -41.56 16.75 -40.39
CA TYR A 511 -42.03 15.55 -41.11
C TYR A 511 -41.02 15.05 -42.15
N GLU A 512 -40.38 15.96 -42.89
CA GLU A 512 -39.37 15.65 -43.90
C GLU A 512 -38.09 15.04 -43.30
N GLU A 513 -37.75 15.39 -42.05
CA GLU A 513 -36.56 14.88 -41.36
C GLU A 513 -36.72 13.44 -40.91
N ILE A 514 -37.96 12.98 -40.69
CA ILE A 514 -38.25 11.59 -40.26
C ILE A 514 -37.60 10.62 -41.24
N ALA A 515 -37.83 10.77 -42.54
CA ALA A 515 -37.32 9.85 -43.55
C ALA A 515 -35.79 9.88 -43.69
N LEU A 516 -35.16 11.05 -43.46
CA LEU A 516 -33.71 11.23 -43.48
C LEU A 516 -33.07 10.48 -42.31
N LEU A 517 -33.51 10.79 -41.09
CA LEU A 517 -33.01 10.19 -39.87
C LEU A 517 -33.35 8.70 -39.78
N TRP A 518 -34.44 8.25 -40.42
CA TRP A 518 -34.90 6.86 -40.35
C TRP A 518 -33.84 5.84 -40.80
N LYS A 519 -32.97 6.18 -41.73
CA LYS A 519 -31.94 5.25 -42.25
C LYS A 519 -30.57 5.47 -41.63
N GLU A 520 -30.43 6.51 -40.82
CA GLU A 520 -29.16 6.94 -40.23
C GLU A 520 -28.85 6.20 -38.94
N GLU A 521 -27.57 5.87 -38.73
CA GLU A 521 -27.08 5.26 -37.48
C GLU A 521 -27.19 6.26 -36.33
N ALA A 522 -27.51 5.79 -35.12
CA ALA A 522 -27.69 6.65 -33.96
C ALA A 522 -26.50 7.57 -33.70
N ARG A 523 -25.27 7.09 -33.93
CA ARG A 523 -24.03 7.87 -33.73
C ARG A 523 -23.87 9.11 -34.61
N PHE A 524 -24.59 9.20 -35.72
CA PHE A 524 -24.55 10.37 -36.60
C PHE A 524 -25.71 11.34 -36.32
N ARG A 525 -26.67 10.95 -35.47
CA ARG A 525 -27.81 11.79 -35.12
C ARG A 525 -27.43 12.87 -34.11
N PRO A 526 -28.10 14.04 -34.15
CA PRO A 526 -27.86 15.10 -33.19
C PRO A 526 -28.13 14.64 -31.76
N ASN A 527 -27.30 15.08 -30.80
CA ASN A 527 -27.34 14.73 -29.38
C ASN A 527 -27.04 13.27 -29.04
N PHE A 528 -26.43 12.52 -29.97
CA PHE A 528 -25.79 11.26 -29.60
C PHE A 528 -24.59 11.53 -28.69
N GLY A 529 -24.42 10.69 -27.67
CA GLY A 529 -23.27 10.78 -26.78
C GLY A 529 -23.11 9.53 -25.93
N VAL A 530 -21.91 9.35 -25.38
CA VAL A 530 -21.60 8.25 -24.47
C VAL A 530 -21.12 8.86 -23.16
N ASN A 531 -21.80 8.54 -22.07
CA ASN A 531 -21.43 9.00 -20.72
C ASN A 531 -21.42 7.80 -19.77
N ASN A 532 -20.32 7.57 -19.05
CA ASN A 532 -20.20 6.50 -18.05
C ASN A 532 -20.72 5.14 -18.54
N GLN A 533 -20.27 4.69 -19.73
CA GLN A 533 -20.68 3.43 -20.38
C GLN A 533 -22.19 3.33 -20.73
N THR A 534 -22.93 4.43 -20.68
CA THR A 534 -24.34 4.51 -21.09
C THR A 534 -24.45 5.41 -22.33
N VAL A 535 -25.13 4.92 -23.36
CA VAL A 535 -25.31 5.65 -24.62
C VAL A 535 -26.58 6.49 -24.57
N SER A 536 -26.47 7.79 -24.83
CA SER A 536 -27.61 8.66 -25.14
C SER A 536 -28.01 8.46 -26.60
N ILE A 537 -29.14 7.78 -26.86
CA ILE A 537 -29.59 7.42 -28.21
C ILE A 537 -30.69 8.38 -28.68
N PRO A 538 -30.45 9.18 -29.73
CA PRO A 538 -31.48 10.04 -30.30
C PRO A 538 -32.50 9.24 -31.12
N VAL A 539 -33.77 9.28 -30.73
CA VAL A 539 -34.85 8.48 -31.33
C VAL A 539 -36.11 9.30 -31.62
N ILE A 540 -36.87 8.84 -32.60
CA ILE A 540 -38.12 9.46 -33.04
C ILE A 540 -39.30 8.84 -32.27
N PHE A 541 -40.20 9.66 -31.75
CA PHE A 541 -41.48 9.22 -31.21
C PHE A 541 -42.59 10.16 -31.66
N ALA A 542 -43.24 9.81 -32.78
CA ALA A 542 -44.14 10.73 -33.47
C ALA A 542 -45.40 10.06 -34.03
N LYS A 543 -46.42 10.87 -34.28
CA LYS A 543 -47.64 10.55 -35.01
C LYS A 543 -47.69 11.39 -36.28
N VAL A 544 -48.06 10.78 -37.38
CA VAL A 544 -48.32 11.45 -38.66
C VAL A 544 -49.82 11.30 -38.97
N SER A 545 -50.49 12.43 -39.11
CA SER A 545 -51.94 12.56 -39.30
C SER A 545 -52.25 13.09 -40.69
N GLY A 546 -53.05 12.36 -41.46
CA GLY A 546 -53.44 12.77 -42.82
C GLY A 546 -52.56 12.19 -43.94
N VAL A 547 -52.89 12.57 -45.17
CA VAL A 547 -52.23 12.16 -46.42
C VAL A 547 -51.91 13.40 -47.25
N LYS A 548 -50.61 13.63 -47.51
CA LYS A 548 -50.15 14.74 -48.33
C LYS A 548 -50.76 14.69 -49.74
N ASP A 549 -51.33 15.81 -50.16
CA ASP A 549 -51.98 16.00 -51.47
C ASP A 549 -53.06 14.95 -51.81
N SER A 550 -53.62 14.25 -50.80
CA SER A 550 -54.53 13.12 -50.97
C SER A 550 -54.00 11.99 -51.89
N ASP A 551 -52.68 11.91 -52.10
CA ASP A 551 -52.04 10.89 -52.94
C ASP A 551 -51.84 9.58 -52.16
N ILE A 552 -52.88 8.73 -52.19
CA ILE A 552 -52.90 7.42 -51.53
C ILE A 552 -51.77 6.50 -52.04
N PRO A 553 -51.52 6.35 -53.36
CA PRO A 553 -50.37 5.60 -53.86
C PRO A 553 -49.02 6.07 -53.28
N ALA A 554 -48.76 7.37 -53.27
CA ALA A 554 -47.52 7.93 -52.74
C ALA A 554 -47.39 7.69 -51.24
N TYR A 555 -48.48 7.86 -50.48
CA TYR A 555 -48.53 7.56 -49.05
C TYR A 555 -48.17 6.11 -48.73
N TRP A 556 -48.75 5.14 -49.44
CA TRP A 556 -48.39 3.74 -49.21
C TRP A 556 -46.95 3.43 -49.63
N ASN A 557 -46.41 4.13 -50.62
CA ASN A 557 -45.02 3.97 -51.03
C ASN A 557 -44.06 4.55 -49.97
N SER A 558 -44.36 5.72 -49.39
CA SER A 558 -43.54 6.28 -48.30
C SER A 558 -43.52 5.36 -47.07
N ILE A 559 -44.66 4.80 -46.69
CA ILE A 559 -44.73 3.82 -45.57
C ILE A 559 -43.89 2.58 -45.88
N LYS A 560 -43.94 2.06 -47.11
CA LYS A 560 -43.11 0.91 -47.51
C LYS A 560 -41.61 1.21 -47.39
N GLU A 561 -41.18 2.43 -47.69
CA GLU A 561 -39.78 2.84 -47.55
C GLU A 561 -39.32 2.94 -46.09
N LEU A 562 -40.25 3.17 -45.17
CA LEU A 562 -39.99 3.17 -43.72
C LEU A 562 -39.92 1.76 -43.12
N VAL A 563 -40.50 0.75 -43.77
CA VAL A 563 -40.44 -0.65 -43.32
C VAL A 563 -39.15 -1.31 -43.81
N THR A 564 -38.20 -1.48 -42.90
CA THR A 564 -36.87 -2.10 -43.13
C THR A 564 -36.80 -3.51 -42.52
N GLU A 565 -35.63 -4.18 -42.61
CA GLU A 565 -35.43 -5.51 -42.02
C GLU A 565 -35.55 -5.52 -40.49
N ASP A 566 -35.23 -4.40 -39.84
CA ASP A 566 -35.29 -4.25 -38.39
C ASP A 566 -36.54 -3.45 -37.96
N THR A 567 -37.65 -3.63 -38.68
CA THR A 567 -38.95 -2.99 -38.40
C THR A 567 -39.99 -4.00 -37.92
N PHE A 568 -40.60 -3.69 -36.78
CA PHE A 568 -41.84 -4.30 -36.33
C PHE A 568 -43.03 -3.46 -36.80
N ALA A 569 -43.77 -3.95 -37.79
CA ALA A 569 -44.91 -3.24 -38.38
C ALA A 569 -46.25 -3.83 -37.94
N VAL A 570 -47.12 -2.97 -37.38
CA VAL A 570 -48.51 -3.25 -37.06
C VAL A 570 -49.41 -2.61 -38.11
N THR A 571 -50.13 -3.43 -38.88
CA THR A 571 -51.07 -2.97 -39.93
C THR A 571 -52.53 -3.27 -39.62
N LYS A 572 -52.80 -3.98 -38.52
CA LYS A 572 -54.14 -4.36 -38.07
C LYS A 572 -54.31 -4.00 -36.60
N PRO A 573 -54.62 -2.73 -36.29
CA PRO A 573 -54.83 -2.28 -34.93
C PRO A 573 -56.19 -2.72 -34.37
N PRO A 574 -56.32 -2.95 -33.05
CA PRO A 574 -55.22 -3.00 -32.08
C PRO A 574 -54.36 -4.26 -32.24
N TYR A 575 -53.07 -4.16 -31.92
CA TYR A 575 -52.11 -5.27 -32.00
C TYR A 575 -52.36 -6.32 -30.91
N ARG A 576 -52.46 -5.89 -29.64
CA ARG A 576 -52.86 -6.74 -28.51
C ARG A 576 -54.33 -6.51 -28.20
N SER A 577 -55.07 -7.61 -28.04
CA SER A 577 -56.46 -7.59 -27.59
C SER A 577 -56.53 -7.51 -26.07
N ASN A 578 -57.46 -6.71 -25.54
CA ASN A 578 -57.77 -6.65 -24.11
C ASN A 578 -58.39 -7.95 -23.56
N LEU A 579 -58.79 -8.88 -24.43
CA LEU A 579 -59.56 -10.08 -24.06
C LEU A 579 -58.68 -11.26 -23.62
N ILE A 580 -57.35 -11.20 -23.82
CA ILE A 580 -56.42 -12.30 -23.47
C ILE A 580 -55.45 -11.81 -22.39
N PRO A 581 -55.62 -12.25 -21.14
CA PRO A 581 -54.70 -11.95 -20.03
C PRO A 581 -53.27 -12.43 -20.33
N SER A 582 -52.26 -11.67 -19.90
CA SER A 582 -50.86 -12.13 -19.95
C SER A 582 -50.69 -13.35 -19.01
N PRO A 583 -49.88 -14.36 -19.38
CA PRO A 583 -49.59 -15.50 -18.49
C PRO A 583 -49.04 -15.09 -17.12
N LEU A 584 -48.45 -13.90 -17.02
CA LEU A 584 -47.82 -13.35 -15.82
C LEU A 584 -48.75 -12.46 -14.98
N GLN A 585 -49.97 -12.19 -15.43
CA GLN A 585 -50.81 -11.15 -14.85
C GLN A 585 -51.15 -11.39 -13.37
N ASN A 586 -51.20 -12.64 -12.92
CA ASN A 586 -51.48 -13.01 -11.52
C ASN A 586 -50.22 -13.07 -10.63
N THR A 587 -49.01 -13.14 -11.20
CA THR A 587 -47.74 -13.29 -10.44
C THR A 587 -46.98 -11.98 -10.32
N VAL A 588 -47.30 -10.98 -11.15
CA VAL A 588 -46.54 -9.71 -11.24
C VAL A 588 -46.61 -8.89 -9.95
N GLY A 589 -47.65 -9.07 -9.11
CA GLY A 589 -47.72 -8.41 -7.80
C GLY A 589 -46.53 -8.74 -6.89
N GLU A 590 -46.01 -9.97 -6.97
CA GLU A 590 -44.87 -10.43 -6.17
C GLU A 590 -43.52 -9.85 -6.63
N PHE A 591 -43.46 -9.29 -7.84
CA PHE A 591 -42.24 -8.73 -8.41
C PHE A 591 -41.89 -7.36 -7.83
N PHE A 592 -42.78 -6.77 -7.03
CA PHE A 592 -42.62 -5.45 -6.44
C PHE A 592 -42.37 -5.53 -4.93
N ASP A 593 -41.37 -4.79 -4.47
CA ASP A 593 -41.18 -4.46 -3.06
C ASP A 593 -41.25 -2.93 -2.91
N LYS A 594 -42.24 -2.44 -2.15
CA LYS A 594 -42.48 -0.99 -1.92
C LYS A 594 -42.50 -0.15 -3.21
N GLY A 595 -43.08 -0.67 -4.28
CA GLY A 595 -43.21 0.02 -5.57
C GLY A 595 -41.96 -0.01 -6.46
N ARG A 596 -40.91 -0.77 -6.09
CA ARG A 596 -39.74 -1.03 -6.93
C ARG A 596 -39.67 -2.49 -7.34
N LEU A 597 -39.21 -2.74 -8.56
CA LEU A 597 -38.98 -4.09 -9.08
C LEU A 597 -37.83 -4.78 -8.35
N ASN A 598 -38.09 -5.98 -7.82
CA ASN A 598 -37.05 -6.87 -7.34
C ASN A 598 -36.46 -7.67 -8.52
N LYS A 599 -35.45 -7.11 -9.18
CA LYS A 599 -34.82 -7.71 -10.37
C LYS A 599 -34.25 -9.10 -10.12
N GLN A 600 -33.65 -9.33 -8.94
CA GLN A 600 -33.08 -10.64 -8.59
C GLN A 600 -34.18 -11.70 -8.49
N TYR A 601 -35.30 -11.37 -7.82
CA TYR A 601 -36.45 -12.26 -7.73
C TYR A 601 -37.03 -12.58 -9.10
N ILE A 602 -37.20 -11.57 -9.96
CA ILE A 602 -37.70 -11.75 -11.33
C ILE A 602 -36.82 -12.71 -12.14
N ARG A 603 -35.48 -12.55 -12.10
CA ARG A 603 -34.55 -13.41 -12.84
C ARG A 603 -34.60 -14.87 -12.41
N CYS A 604 -34.82 -15.12 -11.13
CA CYS A 604 -34.91 -16.47 -10.58
C CYS A 604 -36.31 -17.09 -10.71
N HIS A 605 -37.30 -16.32 -11.15
CA HIS A 605 -38.68 -16.79 -11.21
C HIS A 605 -38.89 -17.74 -12.41
N PRO A 606 -39.56 -18.90 -12.23
CA PRO A 606 -39.74 -19.88 -13.31
C PRO A 606 -40.44 -19.35 -14.57
N SER A 607 -41.31 -18.36 -14.40
CA SER A 607 -42.05 -17.76 -15.52
C SER A 607 -41.29 -16.65 -16.26
N TYR A 608 -40.04 -16.32 -15.87
CA TYR A 608 -39.24 -15.30 -16.55
C TYR A 608 -38.68 -15.82 -17.88
N GLN A 609 -39.15 -15.23 -18.98
CA GLN A 609 -38.89 -15.75 -20.32
C GLN A 609 -37.57 -15.26 -20.91
N TYR A 610 -36.91 -14.26 -20.32
CA TYR A 610 -35.75 -13.59 -20.92
C TYR A 610 -34.39 -14.07 -20.40
N GLY A 611 -34.37 -15.17 -19.63
CA GLY A 611 -33.13 -15.72 -19.07
C GLY A 611 -32.09 -16.15 -20.11
N PHE A 612 -32.47 -16.30 -21.38
CA PHE A 612 -31.55 -16.62 -22.49
C PHE A 612 -30.83 -15.40 -23.09
N LEU A 613 -31.23 -14.17 -22.72
CA LEU A 613 -30.54 -12.95 -23.16
C LEU A 613 -29.26 -12.74 -22.34
N ARG A 614 -28.33 -11.93 -22.85
CA ARG A 614 -27.15 -11.52 -22.05
C ARG A 614 -27.59 -10.76 -20.79
N GLU A 615 -26.86 -10.93 -19.68
CA GLU A 615 -27.23 -10.32 -18.39
C GLU A 615 -27.42 -8.80 -18.51
N GLU A 616 -26.53 -8.11 -19.22
CA GLU A 616 -26.61 -6.66 -19.45
C GLU A 616 -27.90 -6.25 -20.16
N MET A 617 -28.35 -7.03 -21.16
CA MET A 617 -29.61 -6.76 -21.87
C MET A 617 -30.83 -7.04 -20.99
N GLN A 618 -30.77 -8.07 -20.14
CA GLN A 618 -31.81 -8.31 -19.14
C GLN A 618 -31.89 -7.15 -18.14
N ASP A 619 -30.74 -6.65 -17.66
CA ASP A 619 -30.66 -5.47 -16.81
C ASP A 619 -31.25 -4.24 -17.49
N HIS A 620 -30.88 -3.99 -18.73
CA HIS A 620 -31.39 -2.86 -19.51
C HIS A 620 -32.92 -2.92 -19.68
N ILE A 621 -33.48 -4.08 -20.05
CA ILE A 621 -34.94 -4.27 -20.16
C ILE A 621 -35.64 -3.98 -18.83
N LEU A 622 -35.14 -4.52 -17.72
CA LEU A 622 -35.75 -4.32 -16.39
C LEU A 622 -35.56 -2.88 -15.88
N ASP A 623 -34.43 -2.23 -16.20
CA ASP A 623 -34.20 -0.80 -15.94
C ASP A 623 -35.21 0.07 -16.69
N LYS A 624 -35.44 -0.19 -17.98
CA LYS A 624 -36.43 0.55 -18.78
C LYS A 624 -37.87 0.28 -18.38
N LEU A 625 -38.15 -0.94 -17.91
CA LEU A 625 -39.45 -1.27 -17.32
C LEU A 625 -39.69 -0.40 -16.06
N GLN A 626 -38.73 -0.35 -15.13
CA GLN A 626 -38.84 0.50 -13.94
C GLN A 626 -38.96 1.98 -14.32
N LEU A 627 -38.17 2.45 -15.28
CA LEU A 627 -38.22 3.82 -15.77
C LEU A 627 -39.58 4.18 -16.36
N LEU A 628 -40.23 3.26 -17.08
CA LEU A 628 -41.57 3.48 -17.63
C LEU A 628 -42.62 3.66 -16.52
N ILE A 629 -42.50 2.90 -15.43
CA ILE A 629 -43.35 3.01 -14.25
C ILE A 629 -43.11 4.37 -13.55
N ASP A 630 -41.85 4.70 -13.28
CA ASP A 630 -41.46 5.89 -12.53
C ASP A 630 -41.79 7.20 -13.27
N SER A 631 -41.61 7.21 -14.59
CA SER A 631 -41.86 8.37 -15.45
C SER A 631 -43.34 8.68 -15.65
N LYS A 632 -44.23 7.72 -15.35
CA LYS A 632 -45.69 7.82 -15.53
C LYS A 632 -46.08 8.29 -16.94
N MET A 633 -45.35 7.80 -17.95
CA MET A 633 -45.65 8.10 -19.36
C MET A 633 -47.00 7.55 -19.81
N ILE A 634 -47.47 6.47 -19.16
CA ILE A 634 -48.78 5.87 -19.39
C ILE A 634 -49.76 6.40 -18.34
N CYS A 635 -50.84 7.04 -18.79
CA CYS A 635 -51.87 7.69 -17.98
C CYS A 635 -53.23 6.97 -18.12
N ASN A 636 -54.21 7.38 -17.31
CA ASN A 636 -55.61 6.92 -17.37
C ASN A 636 -55.81 5.42 -17.05
N LEU A 637 -54.94 4.82 -16.22
CA LEU A 637 -55.02 3.42 -15.80
C LEU A 637 -54.79 3.29 -14.28
N THR A 638 -55.64 2.52 -13.61
CA THR A 638 -55.46 2.14 -12.20
C THR A 638 -54.59 0.89 -12.10
N GLY A 639 -53.55 0.91 -11.25
CA GLY A 639 -52.61 -0.22 -11.13
C GLY A 639 -51.70 -0.39 -12.35
N ALA A 640 -51.33 0.71 -13.00
CA ALA A 640 -50.56 0.73 -14.23
C ALA A 640 -49.23 -0.05 -14.12
N GLU A 641 -48.56 -0.02 -12.96
CA GLU A 641 -47.30 -0.77 -12.73
C GLU A 641 -47.40 -2.27 -13.03
N PHE A 642 -48.49 -2.93 -12.63
CA PHE A 642 -48.69 -4.35 -12.84
C PHE A 642 -49.00 -4.67 -14.31
N LEU A 643 -49.78 -3.81 -14.97
CA LEU A 643 -50.06 -3.97 -16.39
C LEU A 643 -48.79 -3.74 -17.23
N ILE A 644 -48.00 -2.73 -16.88
CA ILE A 644 -46.70 -2.42 -17.52
C ILE A 644 -45.78 -3.64 -17.42
N ALA A 645 -45.56 -4.15 -16.20
CA ALA A 645 -44.69 -5.29 -15.99
C ALA A 645 -45.18 -6.57 -16.67
N SER A 646 -46.48 -6.88 -16.58
CA SER A 646 -47.05 -8.07 -17.23
C SER A 646 -46.97 -8.01 -18.77
N THR A 647 -47.07 -6.81 -19.35
CA THR A 647 -46.99 -6.60 -20.81
C THR A 647 -45.55 -6.72 -21.29
N ILE A 648 -44.60 -6.02 -20.64
CA ILE A 648 -43.18 -6.00 -21.02
C ILE A 648 -42.51 -7.36 -20.80
N LEU A 649 -42.91 -8.12 -19.78
CA LEU A 649 -42.38 -9.47 -19.54
C LEU A 649 -43.01 -10.56 -20.44
N SER A 650 -43.95 -10.18 -21.31
CA SER A 650 -44.62 -11.08 -22.29
C SER A 650 -44.53 -10.58 -23.73
N LEU A 651 -43.45 -9.87 -24.08
CA LEU A 651 -43.22 -9.39 -25.44
C LEU A 651 -43.01 -10.55 -26.40
N ASP A 652 -43.41 -10.34 -27.65
CA ASP A 652 -43.25 -11.35 -28.68
C ASP A 652 -41.77 -11.56 -29.02
N ILE A 653 -41.43 -12.80 -29.36
CA ILE A 653 -40.05 -13.19 -29.67
C ILE A 653 -39.44 -12.36 -30.82
N GLU A 654 -40.26 -11.87 -31.76
CA GLU A 654 -39.82 -10.96 -32.83
C GLU A 654 -39.27 -9.64 -32.26
N MET A 655 -39.96 -9.04 -31.29
CA MET A 655 -39.50 -7.81 -30.64
C MET A 655 -38.25 -8.06 -29.80
N ILE A 656 -38.21 -9.17 -29.05
CA ILE A 656 -37.03 -9.55 -28.26
C ILE A 656 -35.81 -9.75 -29.15
N ARG A 657 -35.98 -10.34 -30.35
CA ARG A 657 -34.89 -10.47 -31.34
C ARG A 657 -34.41 -9.12 -31.84
N LEU A 658 -35.30 -8.14 -32.06
CA LEU A 658 -34.90 -6.78 -32.44
C LEU A 658 -34.13 -6.10 -31.32
N ILE A 659 -34.61 -6.20 -30.07
CA ILE A 659 -33.93 -5.65 -28.89
C ILE A 659 -32.53 -6.26 -28.74
N GLN A 660 -32.40 -7.59 -28.86
CA GLN A 660 -31.12 -8.29 -28.71
C GLN A 660 -30.12 -8.02 -29.85
N ARG A 661 -30.62 -7.73 -31.06
CA ARG A 661 -29.78 -7.38 -32.23
C ARG A 661 -29.34 -5.92 -32.21
N PHE A 662 -30.01 -5.07 -31.44
CA PHE A 662 -29.75 -3.65 -31.44
C PHE A 662 -28.38 -3.34 -30.83
N ASP A 663 -27.51 -2.74 -31.64
CA ASP A 663 -26.31 -2.05 -31.19
C ASP A 663 -26.64 -0.56 -31.06
N PHE A 664 -26.49 -0.03 -29.86
CA PHE A 664 -26.86 1.34 -29.50
C PHE A 664 -26.16 2.43 -30.30
N THR A 665 -25.10 2.10 -31.05
CA THR A 665 -24.37 3.03 -31.92
C THR A 665 -24.83 2.97 -33.38
N LYS A 666 -25.63 1.96 -33.74
CA LYS A 666 -26.08 1.65 -35.11
C LYS A 666 -27.50 2.16 -35.36
N VAL A 667 -28.10 1.73 -36.48
CA VAL A 667 -29.47 2.13 -36.86
C VAL A 667 -30.45 1.61 -35.80
N PRO A 668 -31.24 2.50 -35.16
CA PRO A 668 -32.29 2.10 -34.23
C PRO A 668 -33.30 1.12 -34.86
N PRO A 669 -33.78 0.10 -34.15
CA PRO A 669 -34.90 -0.71 -34.62
C PRO A 669 -36.18 0.13 -34.66
N LYS A 670 -37.15 -0.32 -35.46
CA LYS A 670 -38.32 0.50 -35.81
C LYS A 670 -39.61 -0.14 -35.32
N PHE A 671 -40.50 0.67 -34.79
CA PHE A 671 -41.89 0.29 -34.54
C PHE A 671 -42.81 1.18 -35.37
N VAL A 672 -43.50 0.58 -36.32
CA VAL A 672 -44.43 1.30 -37.21
C VAL A 672 -45.84 0.82 -36.93
N TYR A 673 -46.72 1.73 -36.58
CA TYR A 673 -48.11 1.43 -36.24
C TYR A 673 -49.05 2.19 -37.16
N VAL A 674 -49.72 1.46 -38.07
CA VAL A 674 -50.62 2.04 -39.06
C VAL A 674 -52.06 1.88 -38.58
N ASN A 675 -52.76 2.99 -38.36
CA ASN A 675 -54.16 3.01 -37.96
C ASN A 675 -55.04 3.74 -38.97
N THR A 676 -55.64 2.98 -39.89
CA THR A 676 -56.52 3.51 -40.93
C THR A 676 -57.99 3.61 -40.52
N GLY A 677 -58.35 3.11 -39.33
CA GLY A 677 -59.74 3.04 -38.87
C GLY A 677 -60.01 3.88 -37.62
N GLU A 678 -61.15 3.60 -36.99
CA GLU A 678 -61.64 4.27 -35.77
C GLU A 678 -61.19 3.59 -34.48
N ALA A 679 -60.47 2.46 -34.58
CA ALA A 679 -60.05 1.68 -33.42
C ALA A 679 -59.09 2.50 -32.53
N ILE A 680 -59.43 2.62 -31.25
CA ILE A 680 -58.56 3.23 -30.25
C ILE A 680 -57.47 2.22 -29.85
N ILE A 681 -56.22 2.68 -29.74
CA ILE A 681 -55.08 1.87 -29.26
C ILE A 681 -55.41 1.23 -27.91
N THR A 682 -54.91 0.02 -27.64
CA THR A 682 -55.07 -0.59 -26.31
C THR A 682 -54.02 -0.08 -25.32
N PRO A 683 -54.26 -0.18 -24.00
CA PRO A 683 -53.24 0.11 -22.99
C PRO A 683 -51.94 -0.65 -23.22
N GLN A 684 -52.02 -1.93 -23.61
CA GLN A 684 -50.86 -2.79 -23.86
C GLN A 684 -50.06 -2.30 -25.07
N ASP A 685 -50.72 -1.93 -26.17
CA ASP A 685 -50.06 -1.38 -27.35
C ASP A 685 -49.36 -0.06 -27.04
N ALA A 686 -49.98 0.81 -26.23
CA ALA A 686 -49.37 2.05 -25.76
C ALA A 686 -48.14 1.78 -24.86
N ILE A 687 -48.24 0.81 -23.94
CA ILE A 687 -47.11 0.37 -23.09
C ILE A 687 -45.96 -0.14 -23.95
N ILE A 688 -46.23 -1.00 -24.95
CA ILE A 688 -45.20 -1.53 -25.85
C ILE A 688 -44.53 -0.40 -26.61
N ALA A 689 -45.28 0.53 -27.19
CA ALA A 689 -44.71 1.65 -27.94
C ALA A 689 -43.83 2.55 -27.06
N ALA A 690 -44.29 2.92 -25.86
CA ALA A 690 -43.50 3.73 -24.93
C ALA A 690 -42.26 2.97 -24.42
N PHE A 691 -42.38 1.67 -24.15
CA PHE A 691 -41.25 0.85 -23.73
C PHE A 691 -40.19 0.73 -24.83
N LEU A 692 -40.60 0.44 -26.07
CA LEU A 692 -39.69 0.36 -27.20
C LEU A 692 -38.99 1.70 -27.45
N HIS A 693 -39.71 2.82 -27.32
CA HIS A 693 -39.11 4.15 -27.34
C HIS A 693 -38.00 4.30 -26.27
N LEU A 694 -38.26 3.89 -25.02
CA LEU A 694 -37.27 3.96 -23.93
C LEU A 694 -36.05 3.03 -24.12
N ILE A 695 -36.23 1.89 -24.80
CA ILE A 695 -35.14 0.99 -25.20
C ILE A 695 -34.29 1.62 -26.31
N GLY A 696 -34.85 2.57 -27.07
CA GLY A 696 -34.16 3.28 -28.15
C GLY A 696 -34.65 2.91 -29.55
N PHE A 697 -35.91 2.50 -29.71
CA PHE A 697 -36.53 2.33 -31.03
C PHE A 697 -37.01 3.68 -31.57
N ASP A 698 -36.97 3.84 -32.90
CA ASP A 698 -37.78 4.86 -33.55
C ASP A 698 -39.22 4.34 -33.68
N VAL A 699 -40.17 5.11 -33.20
CA VAL A 699 -41.57 4.74 -33.08
C VAL A 699 -42.43 5.75 -33.83
N LEU A 700 -43.19 5.27 -34.82
CA LEU A 700 -44.03 6.10 -35.68
C LEU A 700 -45.45 5.56 -35.78
N PHE A 701 -46.43 6.41 -35.46
CA PHE A 701 -47.84 6.15 -35.70
C PHE A 701 -48.29 6.84 -36.98
N LEU A 702 -48.98 6.11 -37.86
CA LEU A 702 -49.47 6.59 -39.14
C LEU A 702 -51.01 6.53 -39.13
N VAL A 703 -51.66 7.68 -39.05
CA VAL A 703 -53.11 7.82 -38.86
C VAL A 703 -53.69 8.70 -39.97
N PRO A 704 -53.96 8.15 -41.17
CA PRO A 704 -54.39 8.95 -42.32
C PRO A 704 -55.75 9.64 -42.10
N THR A 705 -56.56 9.16 -41.16
CA THR A 705 -57.85 9.76 -40.78
C THR A 705 -57.71 11.00 -39.91
N GLY A 706 -56.52 11.26 -39.35
CA GLY A 706 -56.29 12.33 -38.38
C GLY A 706 -56.90 12.09 -36.99
N TYR A 707 -57.55 10.94 -36.76
CA TYR A 707 -58.21 10.66 -35.48
C TYR A 707 -57.24 10.64 -34.29
N GLN A 708 -57.74 11.07 -33.12
CA GLN A 708 -57.06 10.94 -31.84
C GLN A 708 -57.21 9.52 -31.28
N SER A 709 -56.62 8.55 -31.98
CA SER A 709 -56.78 7.13 -31.71
C SER A 709 -55.63 6.52 -30.91
N VAL A 710 -54.46 7.17 -30.86
CA VAL A 710 -53.21 6.62 -30.29
C VAL A 710 -52.76 7.32 -29.01
N GLU A 711 -53.28 8.51 -28.74
CA GLU A 711 -52.82 9.42 -27.70
C GLU A 711 -53.44 9.14 -26.33
N ARG A 712 -54.56 8.40 -26.30
CA ARG A 712 -55.44 8.22 -25.13
C ARG A 712 -54.72 7.87 -23.83
N TYR A 713 -53.67 7.05 -23.91
CA TYR A 713 -52.94 6.56 -22.75
C TYR A 713 -51.58 7.23 -22.56
N PHE A 714 -51.15 8.13 -23.45
CA PHE A 714 -49.88 8.84 -23.28
C PHE A 714 -50.06 10.13 -22.49
N LYS A 715 -49.03 10.49 -21.72
CA LYS A 715 -48.94 11.80 -21.07
C LYS A 715 -49.01 12.92 -22.13
N PRO A 716 -49.73 14.03 -21.89
CA PRO A 716 -49.78 15.15 -22.81
C PRO A 716 -48.38 15.68 -23.17
N GLY A 717 -48.14 15.91 -24.46
CA GLY A 717 -46.86 16.40 -25.00
C GLY A 717 -45.74 15.36 -25.12
N LEU A 718 -46.02 14.08 -24.83
CA LEU A 718 -45.06 12.99 -25.04
C LEU A 718 -44.91 12.61 -26.52
N LEU A 719 -46.01 12.62 -27.27
CA LEU A 719 -46.06 12.25 -28.68
C LEU A 719 -46.13 13.52 -29.54
N GLU A 720 -45.16 13.70 -30.44
CA GLU A 720 -45.18 14.78 -31.42
C GLU A 720 -46.14 14.44 -32.57
N GLU A 721 -47.03 15.37 -32.96
CA GLU A 721 -47.96 15.17 -34.07
C GLU A 721 -47.57 16.03 -35.28
N HIS A 722 -47.39 15.36 -36.42
CA HIS A 722 -47.24 16.00 -37.74
C HIS A 722 -48.55 15.86 -38.49
N GLN A 723 -49.23 16.98 -38.73
CA GLN A 723 -50.41 17.02 -39.59
C GLN A 723 -49.98 17.28 -41.03
N ILE A 724 -50.26 16.32 -41.92
CA ILE A 724 -49.87 16.36 -43.33
C ILE A 724 -51.10 16.24 -44.22
N GLY A 725 -51.25 17.18 -45.16
CA GLY A 725 -52.33 17.16 -46.15
C GLY A 725 -53.74 16.94 -45.58
N ASP A 726 -54.55 16.17 -46.31
CA ASP A 726 -55.96 15.95 -46.03
C ASP A 726 -56.21 14.66 -45.22
N TYR A 727 -57.30 14.62 -44.48
CA TYR A 727 -57.73 13.40 -43.78
C TYR A 727 -58.46 12.46 -44.74
N VAL A 728 -57.98 11.21 -44.81
CA VAL A 728 -58.49 10.18 -45.70
C VAL A 728 -59.03 9.01 -44.90
N TYR A 729 -60.26 8.60 -45.20
CA TYR A 729 -61.02 7.57 -44.49
C TYR A 729 -61.12 6.27 -45.30
N ASP A 730 -61.59 5.19 -44.66
CA ASP A 730 -61.86 3.88 -45.28
C ASP A 730 -60.67 3.21 -46.00
N LEU A 731 -59.44 3.55 -45.59
CA LEU A 731 -58.24 2.95 -46.13
C LEU A 731 -58.02 1.54 -45.56
N THR A 732 -57.57 0.62 -46.40
CA THR A 732 -57.13 -0.72 -45.97
C THR A 732 -55.61 -0.81 -46.08
N ALA A 733 -54.93 -1.05 -44.96
CA ALA A 733 -53.48 -1.20 -44.96
C ALA A 733 -53.04 -2.45 -45.77
N PRO A 734 -52.11 -2.31 -46.73
CA PRO A 734 -51.57 -3.46 -47.45
C PRO A 734 -50.70 -4.33 -46.52
N ASP A 735 -50.45 -5.58 -46.92
CA ASP A 735 -49.49 -6.44 -46.22
C ASP A 735 -48.06 -5.95 -46.49
N LEU A 736 -47.55 -5.14 -45.56
CA LEU A 736 -46.21 -4.55 -45.62
C LEU A 736 -45.10 -5.59 -45.44
N LYS A 737 -45.37 -6.76 -44.82
CA LYS A 737 -44.36 -7.82 -44.59
C LYS A 737 -44.12 -8.67 -45.84
N ARG A 738 -45.12 -8.90 -46.70
CA ARG A 738 -45.01 -9.77 -47.89
C ARG A 738 -44.25 -9.15 -49.08
N LEU A 739 -44.01 -7.84 -49.05
CA LEU A 739 -43.38 -7.08 -50.14
C LEU A 739 -41.85 -7.03 -50.05
N THR A 740 -41.28 -7.10 -48.84
CA THR A 740 -39.82 -7.19 -48.62
C THR A 740 -39.23 -8.51 -49.17
N ASP A 741 -40.00 -9.61 -49.13
CA ASP A 741 -39.60 -10.90 -49.72
C ASP A 741 -39.51 -10.86 -51.27
N LYS A 742 -40.35 -10.06 -51.93
CA LYS A 742 -40.26 -9.85 -53.40
C LYS A 742 -39.03 -9.02 -53.77
N ALA A 743 -38.66 -8.01 -52.98
CA ALA A 743 -37.44 -7.24 -53.17
C ALA A 743 -36.17 -8.09 -52.92
N LYS A 744 -36.22 -9.03 -51.96
CA LYS A 744 -35.14 -10.02 -51.71
C LYS A 744 -34.90 -10.98 -52.89
N LYS A 745 -35.96 -11.43 -53.57
CA LYS A 745 -35.82 -12.25 -54.79
C LYS A 745 -35.25 -11.47 -55.96
N ALA A 746 -35.55 -10.18 -56.09
CA ALA A 746 -35.00 -9.33 -57.15
C ALA A 746 -33.49 -9.02 -56.94
N LYS A 747 -33.03 -8.82 -55.70
CA LYS A 747 -31.60 -8.57 -55.39
C LYS A 747 -30.71 -9.82 -55.42
N LYS A 748 -31.24 -11.02 -55.16
CA LYS A 748 -30.46 -12.28 -55.26
C LYS A 748 -30.27 -12.80 -56.70
N GLY A 749 -30.95 -12.22 -57.69
CA GLY A 749 -30.89 -12.65 -59.09
C GLY A 749 -29.83 -11.94 -59.96
N GLY A 750 -29.14 -10.94 -59.43
CA GLY A 750 -28.12 -10.19 -60.15
C GLY A 750 -26.77 -10.30 -59.45
N THR A 751 -25.70 -10.43 -60.24
CA THR A 751 -24.28 -10.52 -59.84
C THR A 751 -23.85 -11.85 -59.20
N TRP A 752 -22.81 -12.45 -59.81
CA TRP A 752 -21.96 -13.59 -59.41
C TRP A 752 -22.07 -14.92 -60.18
N THR A 753 -23.21 -15.33 -60.75
CA THR A 753 -23.27 -16.58 -61.55
C THR A 753 -22.93 -16.41 -63.04
N THR A 754 -22.86 -15.18 -63.56
CA THR A 754 -22.59 -14.92 -64.99
C THR A 754 -21.10 -14.72 -65.34
N ILE A 755 -20.21 -14.61 -64.34
CA ILE A 755 -18.79 -14.27 -64.59
C ILE A 755 -17.86 -15.50 -64.65
N PHE A 756 -18.22 -16.63 -64.03
CA PHE A 756 -17.32 -17.81 -63.96
C PHE A 756 -17.62 -18.96 -64.93
N ARG A 757 -18.52 -18.80 -65.91
CA ARG A 757 -18.87 -19.88 -66.86
C ARG A 757 -18.24 -19.75 -68.26
N LYS A 758 -17.26 -18.87 -68.46
CA LYS A 758 -16.50 -18.76 -69.72
C LYS A 758 -15.00 -18.64 -69.47
N ARG A 759 -14.35 -19.78 -69.16
CA ARG A 759 -12.99 -20.13 -69.65
C ARG A 759 -12.62 -21.52 -69.12
N GLY A 760 -12.62 -22.48 -70.04
CA GLY A 760 -12.30 -23.88 -69.83
C GLY A 760 -12.40 -24.61 -71.17
N LYS A 761 -11.52 -24.25 -72.10
CA LYS A 761 -11.00 -25.11 -73.15
C LYS A 761 -9.51 -25.23 -72.90
#